data_AF-A0A4P5X245-F1
#
_entry.id   AF-A0A4P5X245-F1
#
_cell.length_a   1.000
_cell.length_b   1.000
_cell.length_c   1.000
_cell.angle_alpha   90.00
_cell.angle_beta   90.00
_cell.angle_gamma   90.00
#
_symmetry.space_group_name_H-M   'P 1'
#
loop_
_entity.id
_entity.type
_entity.pdbx_description
1 polymer ?
#
loop_
_entity_poly.entity_id
_entity_poly.type
_entity_poly.pdbx_seq_one_letter_code
_entity_poly.pdbx_strand_id
1 'polypeptide(L)'
;MVWRSLLGRIATVALSLATSAASFAQSPPATPTILEPQLNVLIDAADVHMETAPFSDPDAGNTHVCSDWEIYRLDLNELVWFATCVSGGSAVHIHLGDGNFVNSLGDARQLLPDVTYRFRVRHRSSAAPQFSGWAERDFTTGPASALLPMSIEDVIEFPPPRLVLPNGTPFNLPYTGEPAPRIRLVAGCCGASMLDITASNTGNALTNPPALNMHMSVKVLIESEGSLLNLPALDLQFRDTEGRLRTVFLPAIANQPTNTTAAFWVGSNGSTFVVQSGDTEPNFTVLARPNEAPWDTAPDFKASRFATGLQLPVHIAFKPNAGPNPTDPFLYVTELYGDIKVVLRNGTVQTFATGLINFNPTGSFPGSGEMGLAGIDVDTNGDIYASVLYTRSGNPDIGPAHPKLMKLTSVDGGRTVDTITTVLDLFPFEQGPSHQISNVALAPDGNILVHMGDGFDITAGQNLNSALGKIMRVAKDGSAPTDNPFYDANDGINHRDYIYGYGYRNPFGGSFRQSDGQYFFVENGPGTDRLARLVSGRNYGFDGSDESMYNFATYNWVPATAPVDIVFIEQGVYNNSGFPAHYANRAYVTQSGATWASGPGSSLEKVVTEFIIDSTGTRIAGPRPIAIYNGFGKSSASAIAVGPDGLYFCDLYTEQSFEDPTQRGSNIIKLSYVAPEDCNANGISDPDEILAGTLADCNGNTIPDECEIDSGLSTDCDRSGVPDDCESTIAEQTDFTDGPGTWSLNGATVQSGVVRITPFAANSEASLVRQPFSTRPTDRFRVAFDFRIAGTQNRGIGLFAVNAAQYSANYPWDENGPTFSGTMGVKFDNDGAGWYAQIILDLNTVARVDIPAAVGNLADDTWRRAEVIYGPAGMTVKITTNPGQPTATTYRLFGNQPINYTPYVARIGLGARSDATGSAVHLIDNASIYVFGPNDLDNDYVPLSCECNDIDFNNNEVFPEDQDVIDFFSVLAGASCPECDDIDFNNNNVFPEDTDVTAFFSVLAGGPCL
;
A
#
# COMPACT_ATOMS: atom_id res chain seq x y z
N MET A 1 -69.45 65.66 -23.49
CA MET A 1 -69.04 64.30 -23.91
C MET A 1 -67.57 64.17 -23.60
N VAL A 2 -67.23 63.49 -22.51
CA VAL A 2 -66.85 62.07 -22.48
C VAL A 2 -65.59 61.85 -23.33
N TRP A 3 -64.53 61.33 -22.67
CA TRP A 3 -63.17 61.05 -23.16
C TRP A 3 -62.17 62.21 -23.10
N ARG A 4 -61.62 62.49 -21.91
CA ARG A 4 -60.21 62.91 -21.63
C ARG A 4 -60.11 63.66 -20.28
N SER A 5 -60.26 62.95 -19.16
CA SER A 5 -59.74 63.40 -17.85
C SER A 5 -59.78 62.33 -16.75
N LEU A 6 -59.84 61.04 -17.12
CA LEU A 6 -59.79 59.91 -16.17
C LEU A 6 -58.52 59.06 -16.32
N LEU A 7 -57.42 59.63 -16.84
CA LEU A 7 -56.11 58.98 -16.98
C LEU A 7 -55.04 59.55 -16.02
N GLY A 8 -55.42 60.40 -15.07
CA GLY A 8 -54.50 61.03 -14.12
C GLY A 8 -54.56 60.49 -12.68
N ARG A 9 -55.34 59.43 -12.40
CA ARG A 9 -55.51 58.86 -11.05
C ARG A 9 -55.48 57.33 -10.99
N ILE A 10 -54.92 56.67 -12.02
CA ILE A 10 -54.55 55.24 -11.98
C ILE A 10 -53.07 55.11 -12.39
N ALA A 11 -52.23 55.97 -11.83
CA ALA A 11 -50.77 55.91 -11.96
C ALA A 11 -50.10 56.04 -10.57
N THR A 12 -50.82 55.69 -9.51
CA THR A 12 -50.33 55.77 -8.11
C THR A 12 -50.76 54.56 -7.28
N VAL A 13 -51.20 53.47 -7.92
CA VAL A 13 -51.51 52.17 -7.28
C VAL A 13 -50.84 50.99 -8.03
N ALA A 14 -50.07 51.27 -9.09
CA ALA A 14 -49.27 50.27 -9.82
C ALA A 14 -47.76 50.46 -9.58
N LEU A 15 -47.38 50.89 -8.38
CA LEU A 15 -45.99 50.95 -7.94
C LEU A 15 -45.90 50.67 -6.42
N SER A 16 -46.52 49.58 -5.97
CA SER A 16 -46.40 49.10 -4.59
C SER A 16 -46.74 47.62 -4.42
N LEU A 17 -46.49 46.79 -5.44
CA LEU A 17 -46.46 45.33 -5.35
C LEU A 17 -45.32 44.81 -6.24
N ALA A 18 -44.14 45.41 -6.11
CA ALA A 18 -42.93 44.61 -6.24
C ALA A 18 -42.91 43.78 -4.95
N THR A 19 -43.23 42.50 -5.08
CA THR A 19 -42.88 41.50 -4.08
C THR A 19 -41.39 41.66 -3.80
N SER A 20 -41.05 42.31 -2.69
CA SER A 20 -39.81 42.04 -2.00
C SER A 20 -39.89 40.56 -1.63
N ALA A 21 -39.40 39.69 -2.51
CA ALA A 21 -38.83 38.44 -2.07
C ALA A 21 -37.68 38.87 -1.16
N ALA A 22 -37.98 38.97 0.14
CA ALA A 22 -36.93 39.01 1.14
C ALA A 22 -36.14 37.73 0.88
N SER A 23 -34.89 37.88 0.43
CA SER A 23 -33.93 36.79 0.53
C SER A 23 -33.87 36.44 2.01
N PHE A 24 -34.54 35.36 2.42
CA PHE A 24 -34.33 34.81 3.74
C PHE A 24 -32.84 34.48 3.81
N ALA A 25 -32.13 35.10 4.76
CA ALA A 25 -30.75 34.76 4.99
C ALA A 25 -30.72 33.27 5.34
N GLN A 26 -29.95 32.49 4.57
CA GLN A 26 -29.84 31.06 4.83
C GLN A 26 -29.27 30.81 6.23
N SER A 27 -29.77 29.76 6.85
CA SER A 27 -29.30 29.21 8.11
C SER A 27 -28.04 28.37 7.87
N PRO A 28 -27.11 28.29 8.83
CA PRO A 28 -26.06 27.30 8.75
C PRO A 28 -26.65 25.89 8.87
N PRO A 29 -26.00 24.88 8.24
CA PRO A 29 -26.39 23.49 8.45
C PRO A 29 -26.32 23.11 9.93
N ALA A 30 -27.14 22.13 10.32
CA ALA A 30 -27.23 21.69 11.70
C ALA A 30 -25.87 21.18 12.19
N THR A 31 -25.53 21.44 13.47
CA THR A 31 -24.35 20.84 14.09
C THR A 31 -24.49 19.31 14.06
N PRO A 32 -23.47 18.57 13.56
CA PRO A 32 -23.54 17.12 13.46
C PRO A 32 -23.79 16.48 14.83
N THR A 33 -24.55 15.40 14.86
CA THR A 33 -24.63 14.54 16.05
C THR A 33 -23.58 13.46 15.92
N ILE A 34 -22.60 13.44 16.83
CA ILE A 34 -21.58 12.39 16.84
C ILE A 34 -22.25 11.06 17.27
N LEU A 35 -22.06 9.99 16.50
CA LEU A 35 -22.45 8.63 16.85
C LEU A 35 -21.25 7.92 17.49
N GLU A 36 -20.07 8.01 16.86
CA GLU A 36 -18.80 7.43 17.32
C GLU A 36 -17.67 8.48 17.40
N PRO A 37 -16.72 8.37 18.34
CA PRO A 37 -16.51 7.26 19.28
C PRO A 37 -17.58 7.22 20.39
N GLN A 38 -17.85 6.02 20.93
CA GLN A 38 -18.83 5.82 22.00
C GLN A 38 -18.39 6.45 23.33
N LEU A 39 -19.36 6.92 24.13
CA LEU A 39 -19.08 7.49 25.46
C LEU A 39 -18.81 6.39 26.49
N ASN A 40 -17.80 6.61 27.34
CA ASN A 40 -17.43 5.72 28.46
C ASN A 40 -16.98 4.30 28.06
N VAL A 41 -16.54 4.12 26.81
CA VAL A 41 -15.92 2.88 26.33
C VAL A 41 -14.43 3.18 26.07
N LEU A 42 -13.56 2.24 26.40
CA LEU A 42 -12.15 2.34 26.00
C LEU A 42 -12.05 2.13 24.50
N ILE A 43 -11.45 3.10 23.80
CA ILE A 43 -11.29 3.06 22.36
C ILE A 43 -9.92 2.46 22.01
N ASP A 44 -9.87 1.66 20.95
CA ASP A 44 -8.60 1.19 20.42
C ASP A 44 -7.80 2.39 19.88
N ALA A 45 -6.56 2.51 20.31
CA ALA A 45 -5.72 3.62 19.86
C ALA A 45 -5.38 3.48 18.37
N ALA A 46 -5.34 2.25 17.85
CA ALA A 46 -5.11 1.92 16.44
C ALA A 46 -6.38 2.04 15.59
N ASP A 47 -7.55 1.88 16.20
CA ASP A 47 -8.83 1.76 15.49
C ASP A 47 -9.91 2.64 16.12
N VAL A 48 -9.85 3.94 15.79
CA VAL A 48 -10.82 4.93 16.24
C VAL A 48 -11.87 5.13 15.16
N HIS A 49 -13.06 4.59 15.39
CA HIS A 49 -14.22 4.80 14.56
C HIS A 49 -14.81 6.19 14.86
N MET A 50 -14.97 7.00 13.82
CA MET A 50 -15.52 8.36 13.93
C MET A 50 -16.70 8.51 12.99
N GLU A 51 -17.89 8.60 13.56
CA GLU A 51 -19.13 8.60 12.79
C GLU A 51 -20.08 9.70 13.28
N THR A 52 -20.84 10.28 12.36
CA THR A 52 -21.90 11.26 12.63
C THR A 52 -23.22 10.82 12.03
N ALA A 53 -24.32 11.28 12.63
CA ALA A 53 -25.64 11.17 12.01
C ALA A 53 -25.65 11.87 10.63
N PRO A 54 -26.54 11.46 9.71
CA PRO A 54 -26.63 12.05 8.37
C PRO A 54 -26.76 13.57 8.39
N PHE A 55 -26.20 14.22 7.36
CA PHE A 55 -26.26 15.66 7.18
C PHE A 55 -27.71 16.18 7.21
N SER A 56 -27.91 17.31 7.89
CA SER A 56 -29.20 17.96 7.99
C SER A 56 -29.05 19.48 7.87
N ASP A 57 -29.83 20.08 6.98
CA ASP A 57 -29.87 21.52 6.78
C ASP A 57 -31.31 22.04 7.00
N PRO A 58 -31.52 23.10 7.80
CA PRO A 58 -32.82 23.73 7.96
C PRO A 58 -33.41 24.29 6.65
N ASP A 59 -32.56 24.61 5.68
CA ASP A 59 -32.96 25.17 4.39
C ASP A 59 -33.04 24.08 3.31
N ALA A 60 -34.23 23.90 2.74
CA ALA A 60 -34.48 22.88 1.73
C ALA A 60 -33.65 23.10 0.45
N GLY A 61 -33.07 22.02 -0.08
CA GLY A 61 -32.27 22.03 -1.31
C GLY A 61 -30.76 22.21 -1.09
N ASN A 62 -30.31 22.47 0.13
CA ASN A 62 -28.90 22.45 0.49
C ASN A 62 -28.40 21.00 0.61
N THR A 63 -27.21 20.74 0.07
CA THR A 63 -26.60 19.40 0.02
C THR A 63 -25.31 19.36 0.84
N HIS A 64 -24.96 18.16 1.33
CA HIS A 64 -23.69 17.91 2.02
C HIS A 64 -22.54 17.95 1.00
N VAL A 65 -21.62 18.89 1.16
CA VAL A 65 -20.44 19.00 0.28
C VAL A 65 -19.29 18.16 0.82
N CYS A 66 -18.95 18.36 2.08
CA CYS A 66 -17.85 17.66 2.74
C CYS A 66 -17.88 17.88 4.27
N SER A 67 -16.96 17.27 5.00
CA SER A 67 -16.80 17.41 6.45
C SER A 67 -15.35 17.67 6.85
N ASP A 68 -15.15 18.45 7.91
CA ASP A 68 -13.85 18.61 8.57
C ASP A 68 -13.83 17.81 9.88
N TRP A 69 -12.75 17.07 10.10
CA TRP A 69 -12.54 16.16 11.23
C TRP A 69 -11.21 16.48 11.92
N GLU A 70 -11.22 16.52 13.25
CA GLU A 70 -10.01 16.80 14.04
C GLU A 70 -9.99 16.03 15.37
N ILE A 71 -8.79 15.63 15.80
CA ILE A 71 -8.55 15.05 17.13
C ILE A 71 -7.48 15.87 17.85
N TYR A 72 -7.81 16.31 19.07
CA TYR A 72 -6.91 17.01 19.98
C TYR A 72 -6.49 16.12 21.13
N ARG A 73 -5.21 16.17 21.47
CA ARG A 73 -4.68 15.58 22.69
C ARG A 73 -4.90 16.56 23.85
N LEU A 74 -5.64 16.17 24.89
CA LEU A 74 -6.12 17.12 25.90
C LEU A 74 -5.08 17.54 26.94
N ASP A 75 -4.13 16.67 27.29
CA ASP A 75 -3.06 16.97 28.25
C ASP A 75 -2.08 18.04 27.72
N LEU A 76 -1.81 18.04 26.42
CA LEU A 76 -0.96 19.03 25.73
C LEU A 76 -1.74 20.14 25.03
N ASN A 77 -3.07 20.00 24.91
CA ASN A 77 -3.97 20.89 24.17
C ASN A 77 -3.47 21.15 22.73
N GLU A 78 -3.22 20.07 22.01
CA GLU A 78 -2.53 20.05 20.72
C GLU A 78 -3.37 19.27 19.69
N LEU A 79 -3.47 19.79 18.46
CA LEU A 79 -4.03 19.02 17.35
C LEU A 79 -3.06 17.90 17.00
N VAL A 80 -3.52 16.65 16.97
CA VAL A 80 -2.64 15.51 16.67
C VAL A 80 -3.06 14.74 15.43
N TRP A 81 -4.29 14.94 14.95
CA TRP A 81 -4.78 14.33 13.72
C TRP A 81 -5.89 15.19 13.09
N PHE A 82 -5.93 15.25 11.76
CA PHE A 82 -7.01 15.94 11.04
C PHE A 82 -7.28 15.36 9.64
N ALA A 83 -8.51 15.54 9.16
CA ALA A 83 -8.91 15.36 7.77
C ALA A 83 -9.85 16.50 7.35
N THR A 84 -9.49 17.25 6.30
CA THR A 84 -10.25 18.44 5.87
C THR A 84 -11.05 18.17 4.60
N CYS A 85 -12.29 18.66 4.57
CA CYS A 85 -13.23 18.55 3.45
C CYS A 85 -13.31 17.15 2.84
N VAL A 86 -13.55 16.16 3.67
CA VAL A 86 -13.81 14.77 3.29
C VAL A 86 -15.22 14.64 2.72
N SER A 87 -15.35 14.00 1.56
CA SER A 87 -16.61 13.88 0.79
C SER A 87 -17.03 12.42 0.59
N GLY A 88 -18.17 12.17 -0.06
CA GLY A 88 -18.70 10.81 -0.26
C GLY A 88 -19.21 10.18 1.03
N GLY A 89 -19.20 8.84 1.11
CA GLY A 89 -19.54 8.10 2.33
C GLY A 89 -18.70 8.56 3.53
N SER A 90 -17.43 8.90 3.29
CA SER A 90 -16.53 9.33 4.35
C SER A 90 -16.82 10.73 4.93
N ALA A 91 -17.78 11.45 4.33
CA ALA A 91 -18.25 12.72 4.86
C ALA A 91 -19.02 12.55 6.18
N VAL A 92 -19.52 11.34 6.49
CA VAL A 92 -20.23 11.05 7.75
C VAL A 92 -19.57 9.94 8.58
N HIS A 93 -18.58 9.23 8.04
CA HIS A 93 -17.88 8.14 8.70
C HIS A 93 -16.40 8.10 8.28
N ILE A 94 -15.45 8.16 9.20
CA ILE A 94 -14.02 8.24 8.88
C ILE A 94 -13.18 7.44 9.87
N HIS A 95 -12.00 7.00 9.44
CA HIS A 95 -11.00 6.33 10.26
C HIS A 95 -9.69 7.14 10.32
N LEU A 96 -8.80 6.78 11.24
CA LEU A 96 -7.49 7.43 11.38
C LEU A 96 -6.64 7.38 10.10
N GLY A 97 -6.82 6.35 9.27
CA GLY A 97 -6.10 6.19 8.00
C GLY A 97 -6.45 7.24 6.95
N ASP A 98 -7.62 7.87 7.03
CA ASP A 98 -8.11 8.82 6.02
C ASP A 98 -7.60 10.25 6.24
N GLY A 99 -6.88 10.47 7.35
CA GLY A 99 -6.36 11.78 7.73
C GLY A 99 -4.86 11.76 7.98
N ASN A 100 -4.36 12.89 8.48
CA ASN A 100 -2.94 13.09 8.71
C ASN A 100 -2.67 13.31 10.20
N PHE A 101 -1.77 12.51 10.76
CA PHE A 101 -1.21 12.83 12.07
C PHE A 101 -0.26 14.02 11.98
N VAL A 102 -0.22 14.83 13.05
CA VAL A 102 0.59 16.05 13.11
C VAL A 102 1.18 16.28 14.50
N ASN A 103 2.15 17.18 14.54
CA ASN A 103 2.82 17.67 15.74
C ASN A 103 3.40 16.51 16.59
N SER A 104 3.05 16.39 17.88
CA SER A 104 3.57 15.32 18.74
C SER A 104 3.32 13.89 18.24
N LEU A 105 2.38 13.71 17.29
CA LEU A 105 2.11 12.44 16.61
C LEU A 105 2.43 12.44 15.11
N GLY A 106 3.19 13.40 14.58
CA GLY A 106 3.37 13.58 13.12
C GLY A 106 3.85 12.36 12.31
N ASP A 107 4.62 11.46 12.93
CA ASP A 107 5.07 10.19 12.32
C ASP A 107 4.30 8.96 12.86
N ALA A 108 3.30 9.18 13.71
CA ALA A 108 2.48 8.12 14.29
C ALA A 108 1.45 7.60 13.28
N ARG A 109 0.95 6.39 13.54
CA ARG A 109 -0.12 5.73 12.75
C ARG A 109 -1.35 5.38 13.58
N GLN A 110 -1.27 5.65 14.87
CA GLN A 110 -2.30 5.39 15.86
C GLN A 110 -2.21 6.47 16.95
N LEU A 111 -3.27 6.62 17.73
CA LEU A 111 -3.21 7.44 18.94
C LEU A 111 -2.32 6.76 19.99
N LEU A 112 -1.94 7.52 21.02
CA LEU A 112 -1.23 6.94 22.16
C LEU A 112 -2.23 6.20 23.06
N PRO A 113 -1.83 5.05 23.63
CA PRO A 113 -2.65 4.34 24.59
C PRO A 113 -2.74 5.08 25.93
N ASP A 114 -3.85 4.88 26.66
CA ASP A 114 -4.13 5.50 27.97
C ASP A 114 -4.08 7.04 27.97
N VAL A 115 -4.53 7.66 26.87
CA VAL A 115 -4.58 9.12 26.71
C VAL A 115 -6.01 9.56 26.39
N THR A 116 -6.43 10.68 26.99
CA THR A 116 -7.71 11.32 26.69
C THR A 116 -7.57 12.34 25.55
N TYR A 117 -8.45 12.21 24.57
CA TYR A 117 -8.53 13.04 23.38
C TYR A 117 -9.89 13.75 23.29
N ARG A 118 -9.94 14.81 22.49
CA ARG A 118 -11.16 15.45 22.02
C ARG A 118 -11.29 15.27 20.52
N PHE A 119 -12.32 14.54 20.12
CA PHE A 119 -12.77 14.46 18.74
C PHE A 119 -13.70 15.64 18.43
N ARG A 120 -13.54 16.27 17.26
CA ARG A 120 -14.49 17.27 16.75
C ARG A 120 -14.74 17.14 15.25
N VAL A 121 -15.96 17.46 14.84
CA VAL A 121 -16.42 17.40 13.45
C VAL A 121 -17.41 18.51 13.12
N ARG A 122 -17.38 18.99 11.88
CA ARG A 122 -18.39 19.91 11.32
C ARG A 122 -18.70 19.55 9.88
N HIS A 123 -19.95 19.74 9.46
CA HIS A 123 -20.37 19.52 8.08
C HIS A 123 -20.33 20.82 7.29
N ARG A 124 -20.11 20.69 5.98
CA ARG A 124 -20.14 21.78 5.00
C ARG A 124 -21.32 21.62 4.03
N SER A 125 -22.12 22.66 3.86
CA SER A 125 -23.24 22.71 2.90
C SER A 125 -22.86 23.38 1.57
N SER A 126 -23.68 23.16 0.54
CA SER A 126 -23.51 23.73 -0.81
C SER A 126 -23.84 25.22 -0.93
N ALA A 127 -24.41 25.82 0.11
CA ALA A 127 -24.83 27.21 0.14
C ALA A 127 -24.32 27.94 1.39
N ALA A 128 -24.23 29.27 1.34
CA ALA A 128 -23.68 30.07 2.43
C ALA A 128 -24.77 30.45 3.46
N PRO A 129 -24.52 30.39 4.79
CA PRO A 129 -23.24 30.07 5.43
C PRO A 129 -22.88 28.58 5.36
N GLN A 130 -21.67 28.31 4.89
CA GLN A 130 -21.27 26.98 4.41
C GLN A 130 -20.97 25.95 5.48
N PHE A 131 -20.77 26.33 6.75
CA PHE A 131 -20.31 25.40 7.79
C PHE A 131 -21.27 25.37 8.97
N SER A 132 -21.46 24.16 9.52
CA SER A 132 -22.11 23.98 10.81
C SER A 132 -21.22 24.48 11.95
N GLY A 133 -21.78 24.51 13.16
CA GLY A 133 -20.94 24.52 14.36
C GLY A 133 -20.11 23.24 14.48
N TRP A 134 -19.05 23.28 15.29
CA TRP A 134 -18.32 22.07 15.68
C TRP A 134 -19.14 21.26 16.67
N ALA A 135 -19.30 19.97 16.37
CA ALA A 135 -19.65 18.96 17.36
C ALA A 135 -18.35 18.50 18.03
N GLU A 136 -18.35 18.30 19.35
CA GLU A 136 -17.18 17.85 20.11
C GLU A 136 -17.55 16.66 21.01
N ARG A 137 -16.61 15.72 21.17
CA ARG A 137 -16.72 14.59 22.09
C ARG A 137 -15.34 14.21 22.63
N ASP A 138 -15.25 14.09 23.95
CA ASP A 138 -14.05 13.56 24.60
C ASP A 138 -14.13 12.03 24.67
N PHE A 139 -13.00 11.36 24.45
CA PHE A 139 -12.85 9.91 24.57
C PHE A 139 -11.46 9.54 25.12
N THR A 140 -11.32 8.34 25.66
CA THR A 140 -10.05 7.84 26.21
C THR A 140 -9.67 6.54 25.51
N THR A 141 -8.42 6.46 25.04
CA THR A 141 -7.86 5.23 24.47
C THR A 141 -7.57 4.22 25.58
N GLY A 142 -7.71 2.93 25.28
CA GLY A 142 -7.32 1.86 26.20
C GLY A 142 -5.82 1.87 26.51
N PRO A 143 -5.38 1.32 27.65
CA PRO A 143 -3.96 1.08 27.86
C PRO A 143 -3.44 0.08 26.82
N ALA A 144 -2.14 0.14 26.49
CA ALA A 144 -1.52 -0.70 25.46
C ALA A 144 -1.70 -2.21 25.68
N SER A 145 -1.99 -2.63 26.91
CA SER A 145 -2.23 -4.02 27.29
C SER A 145 -3.71 -4.40 27.33
N ALA A 146 -4.64 -3.47 27.03
CA ALA A 146 -6.06 -3.75 27.09
C ALA A 146 -6.47 -4.72 25.98
N LEU A 147 -7.13 -5.80 26.40
CA LEU A 147 -7.96 -6.60 25.52
C LEU A 147 -9.19 -5.79 25.15
N LEU A 148 -9.28 -5.37 23.89
CA LEU A 148 -10.44 -4.70 23.32
C LEU A 148 -11.25 -5.67 22.46
N PRO A 149 -12.57 -5.53 22.38
CA PRO A 149 -13.38 -6.33 21.47
C PRO A 149 -13.08 -5.96 20.02
N MET A 150 -13.13 -6.96 19.13
CA MET A 150 -13.30 -6.68 17.70
C MET A 150 -14.64 -5.97 17.51
N SER A 151 -14.64 -4.85 16.80
CA SER A 151 -15.84 -4.06 16.52
C SER A 151 -15.98 -3.91 15.01
N ILE A 152 -17.10 -4.37 14.45
CA ILE A 152 -17.40 -4.24 13.02
C ILE A 152 -18.87 -3.83 12.85
N GLU A 153 -19.20 -3.22 11.72
CA GLU A 153 -20.58 -2.93 11.32
C GLU A 153 -21.16 -4.06 10.45
N ASP A 154 -20.33 -4.60 9.56
CA ASP A 154 -20.71 -5.64 8.60
C ASP A 154 -19.50 -6.50 8.19
N VAL A 155 -19.80 -7.61 7.51
CA VAL A 155 -18.83 -8.41 6.77
C VAL A 155 -19.06 -8.17 5.28
N ILE A 156 -18.03 -7.78 4.53
CA ILE A 156 -18.19 -7.61 3.09
C ILE A 156 -18.24 -8.97 2.37
N GLU A 157 -19.03 -9.05 1.31
CA GLU A 157 -19.29 -10.30 0.58
C GLU A 157 -18.15 -10.73 -0.33
N PHE A 158 -17.26 -9.80 -0.70
CA PHE A 158 -16.16 -10.08 -1.62
C PHE A 158 -14.80 -9.57 -1.12
N PRO A 159 -13.74 -10.40 -1.12
CA PRO A 159 -13.76 -11.84 -1.35
C PRO A 159 -14.61 -12.57 -0.28
N PRO A 160 -15.28 -13.68 -0.63
CA PRO A 160 -16.24 -14.33 0.25
C PRO A 160 -15.58 -14.80 1.55
N PRO A 161 -16.27 -14.67 2.70
CA PRO A 161 -15.79 -15.20 3.98
C PRO A 161 -15.39 -16.68 3.87
N ARG A 162 -14.21 -17.01 4.41
CA ARG A 162 -13.63 -18.35 4.33
C ARG A 162 -13.52 -18.97 5.71
N LEU A 163 -14.04 -20.19 5.83
CA LEU A 163 -13.80 -21.06 6.99
C LEU A 163 -12.69 -22.04 6.62
N VAL A 164 -11.55 -21.94 7.30
CA VAL A 164 -10.35 -22.76 6.98
C VAL A 164 -9.80 -23.45 8.22
N LEU A 165 -9.05 -24.53 8.00
CA LEU A 165 -8.16 -25.10 9.00
C LEU A 165 -6.95 -24.17 9.23
N PRO A 166 -6.24 -24.25 10.37
CA PRO A 166 -5.08 -23.38 10.65
C PRO A 166 -3.94 -23.45 9.60
N ASN A 167 -3.93 -24.51 8.78
CA ASN A 167 -3.00 -24.65 7.64
C ASN A 167 -3.50 -23.97 6.35
N GLY A 168 -4.61 -23.24 6.39
CA GLY A 168 -5.26 -22.57 5.26
C GLY A 168 -6.18 -23.44 4.40
N THR A 169 -6.36 -24.73 4.72
CA THR A 169 -7.22 -25.61 3.91
C THR A 169 -8.70 -25.27 4.14
N PRO A 170 -9.54 -25.08 3.10
CA PRO A 170 -10.98 -24.85 3.27
C PRO A 170 -11.67 -25.95 4.07
N PHE A 171 -12.63 -25.57 4.92
CA PHE A 171 -13.36 -26.48 5.79
C PHE A 171 -14.87 -26.33 5.63
N ASN A 172 -15.55 -27.43 5.33
CA ASN A 172 -17.01 -27.51 5.32
C ASN A 172 -17.53 -28.06 6.66
N LEU A 173 -18.54 -27.40 7.22
CA LEU A 173 -19.24 -27.86 8.40
C LEU A 173 -19.89 -29.24 8.14
N PRO A 174 -19.93 -30.14 9.14
CA PRO A 174 -20.53 -31.45 8.98
C PRO A 174 -22.04 -31.33 8.78
N TYR A 175 -22.57 -31.93 7.71
CA TYR A 175 -24.00 -31.93 7.38
C TYR A 175 -24.63 -33.31 7.54
N THR A 176 -25.68 -33.42 8.34
CA THR A 176 -26.45 -34.67 8.55
C THR A 176 -27.94 -34.54 8.21
N GLY A 177 -28.38 -33.39 7.70
CA GLY A 177 -29.79 -33.03 7.47
C GLY A 177 -30.24 -31.83 8.29
N GLU A 178 -31.46 -31.35 8.03
CA GLU A 178 -32.04 -30.20 8.74
C GLU A 178 -32.70 -30.56 10.08
N PRO A 179 -32.63 -29.69 11.11
CA PRO A 179 -31.87 -28.43 11.13
C PRO A 179 -30.36 -28.70 11.20
N ALA A 180 -29.58 -27.94 10.42
CA ALA A 180 -28.14 -28.14 10.27
C ALA A 180 -27.30 -27.23 11.17
N PRO A 181 -26.09 -27.66 11.60
CA PRO A 181 -25.22 -26.85 12.44
C PRO A 181 -24.77 -25.59 11.71
N ARG A 182 -24.55 -24.51 12.47
CA ARG A 182 -24.14 -23.21 11.94
C ARG A 182 -23.16 -22.48 12.85
N ILE A 183 -22.34 -21.62 12.24
CA ILE A 183 -21.49 -20.64 12.91
C ILE A 183 -22.03 -19.27 12.57
N ARG A 184 -22.29 -18.43 13.59
CA ARG A 184 -22.85 -17.09 13.41
C ARG A 184 -21.95 -16.04 14.05
N LEU A 185 -21.67 -14.96 13.32
CA LEU A 185 -21.10 -13.74 13.84
C LEU A 185 -22.25 -12.81 14.17
N VAL A 186 -22.30 -12.35 15.41
CA VAL A 186 -23.41 -11.53 15.90
C VAL A 186 -22.90 -10.32 16.66
N ALA A 187 -23.68 -9.24 16.59
CA ALA A 187 -23.52 -8.06 17.42
C ALA A 187 -23.69 -8.42 18.89
N GLY A 188 -22.72 -8.00 19.69
CA GLY A 188 -22.60 -8.34 21.09
C GLY A 188 -23.79 -7.94 21.97
N CYS A 189 -24.31 -6.72 21.79
CA CYS A 189 -25.34 -6.15 22.67
C CYS A 189 -26.74 -6.77 22.46
N CYS A 190 -27.07 -7.12 21.22
CA CYS A 190 -28.44 -7.44 20.79
C CYS A 190 -28.57 -8.76 20.03
N GLY A 191 -27.45 -9.37 19.60
CA GLY A 191 -27.44 -10.63 18.86
C GLY A 191 -27.89 -10.54 17.40
N ALA A 192 -27.93 -9.33 16.82
CA ALA A 192 -28.16 -9.15 15.38
C ALA A 192 -27.04 -9.88 14.60
N SER A 193 -27.40 -10.64 13.57
CA SER A 193 -26.41 -11.37 12.77
C SER A 193 -25.68 -10.43 11.82
N MET A 194 -24.37 -10.63 11.70
CA MET A 194 -23.46 -10.00 10.72
C MET A 194 -23.00 -11.01 9.68
N LEU A 195 -22.96 -12.31 10.00
CA LEU A 195 -22.64 -13.38 9.05
C LEU A 195 -23.10 -14.72 9.62
N ASP A 196 -23.87 -15.49 8.84
CA ASP A 196 -24.24 -16.85 9.18
C ASP A 196 -23.63 -17.85 8.18
N ILE A 197 -22.93 -18.86 8.71
CA ILE A 197 -22.37 -19.99 7.95
C ILE A 197 -23.12 -21.25 8.35
N THR A 198 -24.01 -21.74 7.49
CA THR A 198 -24.84 -22.91 7.76
C THR A 198 -24.36 -24.12 6.96
N ALA A 199 -24.24 -25.28 7.60
CA ALA A 199 -23.90 -26.51 6.89
C ALA A 199 -25.01 -26.89 5.89
N SER A 200 -24.64 -27.27 4.67
CA SER A 200 -25.60 -27.77 3.67
C SER A 200 -25.08 -29.02 2.98
N ASN A 201 -25.92 -29.64 2.14
CA ASN A 201 -25.55 -30.78 1.31
C ASN A 201 -24.57 -30.43 0.18
N THR A 202 -24.33 -29.15 -0.12
CA THR A 202 -23.41 -28.68 -1.17
C THR A 202 -22.16 -27.97 -0.62
N GLY A 203 -22.04 -27.86 0.70
CA GLY A 203 -20.96 -27.13 1.38
C GLY A 203 -21.51 -26.12 2.40
N ASN A 204 -20.71 -25.15 2.81
CA ASN A 204 -21.17 -24.08 3.67
C ASN A 204 -22.05 -23.09 2.88
N ALA A 205 -23.28 -22.86 3.33
CA ALA A 205 -24.15 -21.79 2.83
C ALA A 205 -23.91 -20.53 3.66
N LEU A 206 -23.56 -19.42 3.00
CA LEU A 206 -23.33 -18.12 3.62
C LEU A 206 -24.60 -17.27 3.51
N THR A 207 -24.98 -16.62 4.61
CA THR A 207 -25.99 -15.57 4.63
C THR A 207 -25.38 -14.33 5.25
N ASN A 208 -25.35 -13.23 4.49
CA ASN A 208 -24.87 -11.93 4.95
C ASN A 208 -26.07 -10.96 5.14
N PRO A 209 -26.48 -10.66 6.38
CA PRO A 209 -27.53 -9.67 6.63
C PRO A 209 -27.08 -8.25 6.28
N PRO A 210 -28.00 -7.28 6.16
CA PRO A 210 -27.61 -5.88 5.97
C PRO A 210 -26.74 -5.36 7.11
N ALA A 211 -25.80 -4.48 6.76
CA ALA A 211 -24.96 -3.73 7.69
C ALA A 211 -25.72 -3.14 8.89
N LEU A 212 -25.06 -3.16 10.05
CA LEU A 212 -25.58 -2.51 11.25
C LEU A 212 -25.54 -0.97 11.11
N ASN A 213 -26.10 -0.25 12.06
CA ASN A 213 -26.15 1.21 12.02
C ASN A 213 -25.01 1.90 12.78
N MET A 214 -24.04 1.12 13.27
CA MET A 214 -22.82 1.53 13.97
C MET A 214 -21.96 0.29 14.21
N HIS A 215 -20.69 0.50 14.59
CA HIS A 215 -19.80 -0.60 14.94
C HIS A 215 -20.21 -1.27 16.26
N MET A 216 -20.25 -2.60 16.23
CA MET A 216 -20.66 -3.41 17.35
C MET A 216 -19.60 -4.46 17.69
N SER A 217 -19.37 -4.67 18.98
CA SER A 217 -18.48 -5.75 19.44
C SER A 217 -18.95 -7.11 18.94
N VAL A 218 -18.02 -7.95 18.46
CA VAL A 218 -18.33 -9.21 17.79
C VAL A 218 -18.35 -10.39 18.77
N LYS A 219 -19.42 -11.18 18.71
CA LYS A 219 -19.54 -12.48 19.38
C LYS A 219 -19.77 -13.57 18.34
N VAL A 220 -19.15 -14.73 18.51
CA VAL A 220 -19.38 -15.92 17.67
C VAL A 220 -20.25 -16.92 18.41
N LEU A 221 -21.25 -17.46 17.73
CA LEU A 221 -22.11 -18.53 18.19
C LEU A 221 -21.90 -19.77 17.32
N ILE A 222 -21.52 -20.90 17.92
CA ILE A 222 -21.41 -22.20 17.24
C ILE A 222 -22.58 -23.07 17.71
N GLU A 223 -23.49 -23.38 16.80
CA GLU A 223 -24.77 -24.02 17.09
C GLU A 223 -24.81 -25.41 16.46
N SER A 224 -25.03 -26.43 17.29
CA SER A 224 -24.90 -27.83 16.89
C SER A 224 -26.10 -28.43 16.17
N GLU A 225 -27.25 -27.74 16.20
CA GLU A 225 -28.54 -28.04 15.55
C GLU A 225 -28.68 -29.44 14.93
N GLY A 226 -29.60 -30.25 15.46
CA GLY A 226 -29.97 -31.55 14.87
C GLY A 226 -28.98 -32.70 15.08
N SER A 227 -27.69 -32.44 15.34
CA SER A 227 -26.68 -33.48 15.55
C SER A 227 -25.65 -33.14 16.64
N LEU A 228 -24.89 -34.14 17.09
CA LEU A 228 -23.75 -33.90 17.98
C LEU A 228 -22.60 -33.33 17.14
N LEU A 229 -22.03 -32.21 17.57
CA LEU A 229 -21.05 -31.47 16.79
C LEU A 229 -19.63 -31.70 17.32
N ASN A 230 -18.72 -32.06 16.40
CA ASN A 230 -17.28 -32.06 16.61
C ASN A 230 -16.63 -31.21 15.53
N LEU A 231 -15.86 -30.20 15.93
CA LEU A 231 -15.09 -29.35 15.03
C LEU A 231 -13.62 -29.36 15.43
N PRO A 232 -12.68 -29.41 14.47
CA PRO A 232 -11.29 -29.05 14.76
C PRO A 232 -11.21 -27.55 15.11
N ALA A 233 -10.01 -27.07 15.46
CA ALA A 233 -9.77 -25.62 15.48
C ALA A 233 -9.91 -25.07 14.06
N LEU A 234 -10.53 -23.89 13.93
CA LEU A 234 -10.86 -23.27 12.64
C LEU A 234 -10.52 -21.79 12.67
N ASP A 235 -10.10 -21.25 11.53
CA ASP A 235 -9.90 -19.82 11.33
C ASP A 235 -11.04 -19.34 10.42
N LEU A 236 -11.81 -18.37 10.88
CA LEU A 236 -12.80 -17.68 10.05
C LEU A 236 -12.17 -16.39 9.54
N GLN A 237 -12.01 -16.28 8.24
CA GLN A 237 -11.41 -15.14 7.56
C GLN A 237 -12.48 -14.37 6.80
N PHE A 238 -12.51 -13.05 6.94
CA PHE A 238 -13.44 -12.18 6.24
C PHE A 238 -12.88 -10.76 6.16
N ARG A 239 -13.46 -9.90 5.34
CA ARG A 239 -13.17 -8.48 5.36
C ARG A 239 -14.31 -7.70 6.02
N ASP A 240 -13.97 -6.68 6.80
CA ASP A 240 -14.97 -5.75 7.33
C ASP A 240 -15.28 -4.63 6.32
N THR A 241 -16.15 -3.70 6.71
CA THR A 241 -16.56 -2.54 5.91
C THR A 241 -15.41 -1.60 5.50
N GLU A 242 -14.25 -1.72 6.16
CA GLU A 242 -13.03 -0.98 5.86
C GLU A 242 -12.11 -1.73 4.89
N GLY A 243 -12.54 -2.90 4.41
CA GLY A 243 -11.75 -3.80 3.57
C GLY A 243 -10.62 -4.51 4.32
N ARG A 244 -10.55 -4.42 5.66
CA ARG A 244 -9.47 -5.05 6.43
C ARG A 244 -9.71 -6.54 6.58
N LEU A 245 -8.69 -7.34 6.28
CA LEU A 245 -8.76 -8.79 6.51
C LEU A 245 -8.78 -9.08 8.01
N ARG A 246 -9.92 -9.54 8.53
CA ARG A 246 -10.10 -10.03 9.89
C ARG A 246 -9.97 -11.56 9.90
N THR A 247 -9.35 -12.09 10.94
CA THR A 247 -9.33 -13.54 11.21
C THR A 247 -9.81 -13.78 12.63
N VAL A 248 -10.80 -14.66 12.79
CA VAL A 248 -11.31 -15.10 14.10
C VAL A 248 -10.86 -16.52 14.37
N PHE A 249 -10.09 -16.72 15.45
CA PHE A 249 -9.48 -18.00 15.80
C PHE A 249 -10.44 -18.82 16.67
N LEU A 250 -11.20 -19.73 16.05
CA LEU A 250 -12.18 -20.57 16.74
C LEU A 250 -11.50 -21.80 17.39
N PRO A 251 -11.84 -22.15 18.65
CA PRO A 251 -11.30 -23.32 19.32
C PRO A 251 -11.87 -24.62 18.71
N ALA A 252 -11.19 -25.74 18.95
CA ALA A 252 -11.78 -27.05 18.67
C ALA A 252 -13.00 -27.29 19.57
N ILE A 253 -14.07 -27.82 18.99
CA ILE A 253 -15.29 -28.20 19.68
C ILE A 253 -15.36 -29.72 19.73
N ALA A 254 -15.42 -30.29 20.94
CA ALA A 254 -15.52 -31.72 21.13
C ALA A 254 -16.82 -32.10 21.85
N ASN A 255 -17.58 -33.02 21.26
CA ASN A 255 -18.80 -33.59 21.82
C ASN A 255 -19.86 -32.56 22.23
N GLN A 256 -20.05 -31.50 21.43
CA GLN A 256 -21.11 -30.53 21.71
C GLN A 256 -22.48 -31.19 21.51
N PRO A 257 -23.35 -31.26 22.54
CA PRO A 257 -24.64 -31.93 22.44
C PRO A 257 -25.55 -31.28 21.39
N THR A 258 -26.48 -32.06 20.83
CA THR A 258 -27.52 -31.58 19.90
C THR A 258 -28.29 -30.39 20.47
N ASN A 259 -28.57 -29.38 19.65
CA ASN A 259 -29.36 -28.18 19.99
C ASN A 259 -28.78 -27.39 21.16
N THR A 260 -27.46 -27.23 21.18
CA THR A 260 -26.77 -26.36 22.15
C THR A 260 -25.89 -25.36 21.41
N THR A 261 -25.59 -24.25 22.08
CA THR A 261 -24.76 -23.16 21.55
C THR A 261 -23.51 -23.01 22.38
N ALA A 262 -22.34 -23.05 21.74
CA ALA A 262 -21.11 -22.54 22.31
C ALA A 262 -20.95 -21.07 21.88
N ALA A 263 -20.54 -20.19 22.79
CA ALA A 263 -20.44 -18.76 22.52
C ALA A 263 -19.05 -18.24 22.88
N PHE A 264 -18.53 -17.32 22.04
CA PHE A 264 -17.21 -16.76 22.20
C PHE A 264 -17.20 -15.25 21.93
N TRP A 265 -16.64 -14.46 22.85
CA TRP A 265 -16.28 -13.09 22.53
C TRP A 265 -15.02 -13.07 21.69
N VAL A 266 -14.94 -12.12 20.75
CA VAL A 266 -13.80 -11.93 19.86
C VAL A 266 -13.03 -10.68 20.29
N GLY A 267 -11.75 -10.85 20.61
CA GLY A 267 -10.83 -9.72 20.81
C GLY A 267 -10.44 -9.08 19.49
N SER A 268 -9.98 -7.84 19.51
CA SER A 268 -9.59 -7.07 18.30
C SER A 268 -8.53 -7.79 17.44
N ASN A 269 -7.66 -8.59 18.07
CA ASN A 269 -6.66 -9.42 17.38
C ASN A 269 -7.16 -10.80 16.92
N GLY A 270 -8.47 -11.05 16.96
CA GLY A 270 -9.12 -12.29 16.53
C GLY A 270 -9.18 -13.42 17.57
N SER A 271 -8.51 -13.28 18.71
CA SER A 271 -8.55 -14.31 19.77
C SER A 271 -9.97 -14.47 20.33
N THR A 272 -10.33 -15.70 20.70
CA THR A 272 -11.67 -16.02 21.20
C THR A 272 -11.68 -16.37 22.68
N PHE A 273 -12.76 -15.98 23.39
CA PHE A 273 -12.91 -16.15 24.84
C PHE A 273 -14.26 -16.79 25.19
N VAL A 274 -14.26 -17.80 26.05
CA VAL A 274 -15.45 -18.59 26.41
C VAL A 274 -16.45 -17.71 27.18
N VAL A 275 -17.70 -17.67 26.70
CA VAL A 275 -18.80 -16.94 27.34
C VAL A 275 -20.15 -17.65 27.23
N GLN A 276 -21.18 -17.07 27.84
CA GLN A 276 -22.56 -17.50 27.66
C GLN A 276 -23.18 -16.77 26.47
N SER A 277 -24.09 -17.44 25.75
CA SER A 277 -24.75 -16.85 24.58
C SER A 277 -25.54 -15.59 24.91
N GLY A 278 -26.08 -15.49 26.13
CA GLY A 278 -26.83 -14.33 26.63
C GLY A 278 -26.00 -13.16 27.14
N ASP A 279 -24.67 -13.27 27.18
CA ASP A 279 -23.81 -12.16 27.63
C ASP A 279 -23.85 -11.01 26.62
N THR A 280 -24.10 -9.79 27.10
CA THR A 280 -24.22 -8.58 26.26
C THR A 280 -22.98 -7.68 26.31
N GLU A 281 -22.06 -7.95 27.23
CA GLU A 281 -20.84 -7.17 27.43
C GLU A 281 -19.58 -8.04 27.21
N PRO A 282 -18.54 -7.51 26.54
CA PRO A 282 -17.28 -8.22 26.34
C PRO A 282 -16.65 -8.74 27.64
N ASN A 283 -16.23 -10.00 27.62
CA ASN A 283 -15.54 -10.65 28.73
C ASN A 283 -14.38 -11.50 28.20
N PHE A 284 -13.16 -11.11 28.58
CA PHE A 284 -11.92 -11.73 28.12
C PHE A 284 -11.20 -12.53 29.22
N THR A 285 -11.95 -13.08 30.18
CA THR A 285 -11.36 -13.77 31.35
C THR A 285 -10.89 -15.20 31.02
N VAL A 286 -11.60 -15.92 30.14
CA VAL A 286 -11.32 -17.33 29.84
C VAL A 286 -10.96 -17.47 28.37
N LEU A 287 -9.67 -17.46 28.05
CA LEU A 287 -9.18 -17.66 26.69
C LEU A 287 -9.62 -19.04 26.16
N ALA A 288 -10.32 -19.03 25.02
CA ALA A 288 -10.74 -20.25 24.32
C ALA A 288 -9.70 -20.66 23.28
N ARG A 289 -9.31 -19.74 22.40
CA ARG A 289 -8.18 -19.91 21.49
C ARG A 289 -7.49 -18.56 21.20
N PRO A 290 -6.16 -18.50 21.31
CA PRO A 290 -5.40 -17.31 20.99
C PRO A 290 -5.19 -17.13 19.48
N ASN A 291 -4.84 -15.90 19.10
CA ASN A 291 -4.05 -15.67 17.90
C ASN A 291 -2.66 -16.33 18.08
N GLU A 292 -2.35 -17.33 17.25
CA GLU A 292 -1.12 -18.13 17.36
C GLU A 292 0.14 -17.39 16.88
N ALA A 293 -0.03 -16.32 16.10
CA ALA A 293 1.01 -15.42 15.68
C ALA A 293 0.46 -13.99 15.78
N PRO A 294 0.47 -13.39 16.99
CA PRO A 294 -0.18 -12.11 17.28
C PRO A 294 0.63 -10.93 16.71
N TRP A 295 0.80 -10.94 15.39
CA TRP A 295 1.56 -9.99 14.61
C TRP A 295 0.68 -9.56 13.45
N ASP A 296 0.13 -8.36 13.56
CA ASP A 296 -0.64 -7.75 12.48
C ASP A 296 0.34 -7.34 11.39
N THR A 297 0.10 -7.84 10.19
CA THR A 297 1.01 -7.66 9.06
C THR A 297 0.49 -6.61 8.11
N ALA A 298 1.41 -5.97 7.38
CA ALA A 298 1.03 -5.20 6.21
C ALA A 298 0.31 -6.10 5.19
N PRO A 299 -0.57 -5.56 4.32
CA PRO A 299 -1.44 -6.36 3.45
C PRO A 299 -0.70 -7.37 2.57
N ASP A 300 0.54 -7.06 2.20
CA ASP A 300 1.46 -7.85 1.39
C ASP A 300 2.17 -8.99 2.15
N PHE A 301 1.90 -9.14 3.45
CA PHE A 301 2.53 -10.11 4.33
C PHE A 301 1.51 -10.91 5.13
N LYS A 302 1.86 -12.15 5.44
CA LYS A 302 1.16 -13.01 6.40
C LYS A 302 2.11 -13.55 7.44
N ALA A 303 1.79 -13.30 8.70
CA ALA A 303 2.46 -13.93 9.83
C ALA A 303 1.88 -15.34 10.09
N SER A 304 2.78 -16.29 10.38
CA SER A 304 2.42 -17.62 10.82
C SER A 304 3.47 -18.16 11.79
N ARG A 305 3.05 -18.98 12.76
CA ARG A 305 3.98 -19.63 13.67
C ARG A 305 4.64 -20.82 12.99
N PHE A 306 5.96 -20.78 12.85
CA PHE A 306 6.75 -21.86 12.24
C PHE A 306 7.24 -22.90 13.26
N ALA A 307 7.72 -22.44 14.41
CA ALA A 307 8.21 -23.29 15.49
C ALA A 307 7.91 -22.67 16.86
N THR A 308 7.97 -23.46 17.93
CA THR A 308 7.65 -23.02 19.30
C THR A 308 8.49 -23.76 20.34
N GLY A 309 8.41 -23.31 21.60
CA GLY A 309 9.08 -23.93 22.74
C GLY A 309 10.52 -23.47 22.95
N LEU A 310 10.91 -22.36 22.33
CA LEU A 310 12.22 -21.73 22.52
C LEU A 310 12.30 -21.00 23.86
N GLN A 311 13.53 -20.75 24.32
CA GLN A 311 13.84 -20.00 25.54
C GLN A 311 14.76 -18.82 25.18
N LEU A 312 14.27 -17.59 25.30
CA LEU A 312 15.07 -16.39 25.01
C LEU A 312 15.87 -16.49 23.69
N PRO A 313 15.22 -16.76 22.55
CA PRO A 313 15.91 -16.83 21.27
C PRO A 313 16.41 -15.43 20.87
N VAL A 314 17.70 -15.33 20.56
CA VAL A 314 18.37 -14.04 20.30
C VAL A 314 18.99 -13.91 18.92
N HIS A 315 19.24 -15.02 18.21
CA HIS A 315 19.70 -15.00 16.84
C HIS A 315 19.27 -16.25 16.06
N ILE A 316 19.08 -16.12 14.74
CA ILE A 316 18.67 -17.20 13.84
C ILE A 316 19.62 -17.28 12.65
N ALA A 317 19.95 -18.49 12.19
CA ALA A 317 20.71 -18.69 10.96
C ALA A 317 20.23 -19.92 10.20
N PHE A 318 19.94 -19.75 8.90
CA PHE A 318 19.54 -20.85 8.04
C PHE A 318 20.72 -21.75 7.72
N LYS A 319 20.47 -23.07 7.67
CA LYS A 319 21.45 -24.03 7.17
C LYS A 319 21.56 -23.89 5.66
N PRO A 320 22.75 -23.56 5.10
CA PRO A 320 22.95 -23.53 3.67
C PRO A 320 22.62 -24.89 3.04
N ASN A 321 21.93 -24.88 1.90
CA ASN A 321 21.55 -26.08 1.16
C ASN A 321 20.81 -27.12 2.04
N ALA A 322 19.86 -26.68 2.86
CA ALA A 322 19.02 -27.58 3.65
C ALA A 322 18.29 -28.60 2.75
N GLY A 323 18.27 -29.86 3.18
CA GLY A 323 17.61 -30.93 2.43
C GLY A 323 16.09 -30.71 2.33
N PRO A 324 15.42 -31.30 1.33
CA PRO A 324 14.00 -31.06 1.07
C PRO A 324 13.08 -31.86 2.01
N ASN A 325 13.58 -32.84 2.77
CA ASN A 325 12.72 -33.69 3.58
C ASN A 325 12.19 -32.92 4.80
N PRO A 326 10.94 -33.19 5.25
CA PRO A 326 10.37 -32.52 6.43
C PRO A 326 11.22 -32.65 7.71
N THR A 327 12.06 -33.68 7.81
CA THR A 327 12.90 -33.99 8.98
C THR A 327 14.37 -33.59 8.80
N ASP A 328 14.71 -32.86 7.74
CA ASP A 328 16.06 -32.32 7.53
C ASP A 328 16.29 -31.07 8.40
N PRO A 329 17.49 -30.90 8.99
CA PRO A 329 17.92 -29.65 9.62
C PRO A 329 17.74 -28.48 8.67
N PHE A 330 17.08 -27.43 9.15
CA PHE A 330 16.66 -26.31 8.32
C PHE A 330 17.29 -24.99 8.76
N LEU A 331 17.30 -24.73 10.07
CA LEU A 331 17.90 -23.53 10.66
C LEU A 331 18.37 -23.81 12.09
N TYR A 332 19.18 -22.90 12.62
CA TYR A 332 19.69 -22.90 13.98
C TYR A 332 19.27 -21.64 14.70
N VAL A 333 19.04 -21.77 16.01
CA VAL A 333 18.66 -20.66 16.89
C VAL A 333 19.53 -20.68 18.13
N THR A 334 20.11 -19.53 18.48
CA THR A 334 20.78 -19.36 19.77
C THR A 334 19.76 -18.95 20.82
N GLU A 335 19.76 -19.68 21.92
CA GLU A 335 19.05 -19.31 23.14
C GLU A 335 20.06 -18.68 24.10
N LEU A 336 19.71 -17.51 24.63
CA LEU A 336 20.64 -16.65 25.38
C LEU A 336 21.40 -17.40 26.48
N TYR A 337 20.77 -18.38 27.13
CA TYR A 337 21.34 -19.12 28.26
C TYR A 337 22.16 -20.35 27.89
N GLY A 338 22.70 -20.38 26.67
CA GLY A 338 23.81 -21.26 26.30
C GLY A 338 23.41 -22.54 25.56
N ASP A 339 22.22 -22.54 24.96
CA ASP A 339 21.75 -23.62 24.09
C ASP A 339 21.72 -23.14 22.64
N ILE A 340 22.07 -24.03 21.70
CA ILE A 340 21.74 -23.87 20.28
C ILE A 340 20.69 -24.92 19.94
N LYS A 341 19.57 -24.47 19.38
CA LYS A 341 18.55 -25.33 18.82
C LYS A 341 18.80 -25.55 17.34
N VAL A 342 18.47 -26.74 16.86
CA VAL A 342 18.27 -27.02 15.44
C VAL A 342 16.78 -27.18 15.22
N VAL A 343 16.25 -26.47 14.23
CA VAL A 343 14.85 -26.58 13.83
C VAL A 343 14.81 -27.30 12.49
N LEU A 344 13.97 -28.33 12.41
CA LEU A 344 13.77 -29.11 11.19
C LEU A 344 12.79 -28.39 10.25
N ARG A 345 12.76 -28.80 8.97
CA ARG A 345 11.90 -28.17 7.96
C ARG A 345 10.40 -28.18 8.31
N ASN A 346 9.94 -29.16 9.07
CA ASN A 346 8.57 -29.24 9.57
C ASN A 346 8.30 -28.44 10.87
N GLY A 347 9.24 -27.60 11.31
CA GLY A 347 9.13 -26.80 12.52
C GLY A 347 9.47 -27.54 13.82
N THR A 348 9.86 -28.83 13.77
CA THR A 348 10.26 -29.58 14.97
C THR A 348 11.56 -29.02 15.53
N VAL A 349 11.55 -28.62 16.80
CA VAL A 349 12.73 -28.10 17.53
C VAL A 349 13.47 -29.24 18.22
N GLN A 350 14.79 -29.30 18.05
CA GLN A 350 15.70 -30.20 18.75
C GLN A 350 16.89 -29.41 19.32
N THR A 351 17.61 -29.98 20.28
CA THR A 351 18.83 -29.38 20.80
C THR A 351 20.03 -29.80 19.93
N PHE A 352 20.73 -28.84 19.35
CA PHE A 352 21.98 -29.05 18.62
C PHE A 352 23.18 -29.09 19.57
N ALA A 353 23.27 -28.11 20.47
CA ALA A 353 24.30 -27.97 21.49
C ALA A 353 23.70 -27.38 22.78
N THR A 354 24.25 -27.72 23.93
CA THR A 354 23.82 -27.22 25.25
C THR A 354 25.02 -26.99 26.16
N GLY A 355 24.86 -26.16 27.19
CA GLY A 355 25.91 -25.88 28.18
C GLY A 355 27.09 -25.09 27.60
N LEU A 356 26.81 -24.17 26.67
CA LEU A 356 27.85 -23.37 25.99
C LEU A 356 28.39 -22.21 26.84
N ILE A 357 27.69 -21.85 27.92
CA ILE A 357 28.15 -20.91 28.94
C ILE A 357 28.57 -21.67 30.21
N ASN A 358 29.54 -21.12 30.93
CA ASN A 358 30.11 -21.72 32.15
C ASN A 358 29.82 -20.90 33.42
N PHE A 359 28.83 -20.02 33.36
CA PHE A 359 28.31 -19.26 34.49
C PHE A 359 26.79 -19.43 34.54
N ASN A 360 26.20 -19.09 35.68
CA ASN A 360 24.77 -19.14 35.87
C ASN A 360 24.16 -17.77 35.58
N PRO A 361 23.36 -17.61 34.52
CA PRO A 361 22.70 -16.35 34.22
C PRO A 361 21.45 -16.15 35.11
N THR A 362 21.58 -16.34 36.43
CA THR A 362 20.51 -16.08 37.42
C THR A 362 20.38 -14.59 37.78
N GLY A 363 20.96 -13.70 36.98
CA GLY A 363 20.72 -12.27 37.12
C GLY A 363 19.23 -11.94 36.94
N SER A 364 18.78 -10.85 37.54
CA SER A 364 17.44 -10.32 37.25
C SER A 364 17.36 -10.01 35.75
N PHE A 365 16.36 -10.58 35.08
CA PHE A 365 16.04 -10.26 33.71
C PHE A 365 14.77 -9.39 33.68
N PRO A 366 14.71 -8.31 32.89
CA PRO A 366 15.81 -7.75 32.08
C PRO A 366 16.92 -7.09 32.91
N GLY A 367 18.08 -6.83 32.29
CA GLY A 367 19.25 -6.26 32.95
C GLY A 367 20.41 -7.25 33.13
N SER A 368 20.58 -7.84 34.32
CA SER A 368 21.76 -8.68 34.64
C SER A 368 21.68 -10.12 34.13
N GLY A 369 20.52 -10.52 33.61
CA GLY A 369 20.35 -11.76 32.87
C GLY A 369 20.53 -11.60 31.35
N GLU A 370 20.85 -10.44 30.79
CA GLU A 370 21.02 -10.28 29.33
C GLU A 370 22.34 -10.87 28.79
N MET A 371 22.87 -11.88 29.47
CA MET A 371 24.21 -12.42 29.24
C MET A 371 24.20 -13.87 28.78
N GLY A 372 25.00 -14.16 27.76
CA GLY A 372 25.36 -15.53 27.43
C GLY A 372 25.75 -15.73 25.98
N LEU A 373 24.97 -16.55 25.28
CA LEU A 373 25.13 -16.89 23.88
C LEU A 373 24.30 -15.93 23.02
N ALA A 374 24.87 -15.41 21.93
CA ALA A 374 24.21 -14.40 21.10
C ALA A 374 24.25 -14.76 19.61
N GLY A 375 24.98 -14.00 18.79
CA GLY A 375 25.04 -14.15 17.34
C GLY A 375 25.45 -15.55 16.85
N ILE A 376 24.87 -15.95 15.72
CA ILE A 376 25.13 -17.22 15.04
C ILE A 376 25.12 -17.02 13.53
N ASP A 377 26.04 -17.66 12.83
CA ASP A 377 26.00 -17.80 11.37
C ASP A 377 26.55 -19.17 10.94
N VAL A 378 26.16 -19.62 9.74
CA VAL A 378 26.47 -20.95 9.22
C VAL A 378 27.19 -20.84 7.89
N ASP A 379 28.40 -21.39 7.84
CA ASP A 379 29.20 -21.43 6.62
C ASP A 379 28.64 -22.46 5.63
N THR A 380 28.96 -22.27 4.36
CA THR A 380 28.52 -23.12 3.24
C THR A 380 28.90 -24.59 3.39
N ASN A 381 29.94 -24.89 4.18
CA ASN A 381 30.37 -26.24 4.51
C ASN A 381 29.62 -26.85 5.71
N GLY A 382 28.74 -26.10 6.37
CA GLY A 382 27.98 -26.49 7.56
C GLY A 382 28.64 -26.18 8.90
N ASP A 383 29.82 -25.55 8.92
CA ASP A 383 30.43 -25.07 10.15
C ASP A 383 29.62 -23.91 10.73
N ILE A 384 29.38 -23.92 12.04
CA ILE A 384 28.62 -22.89 12.73
C ILE A 384 29.59 -22.01 13.51
N TYR A 385 29.44 -20.68 13.39
CA TYR A 385 30.17 -19.72 14.22
C TYR A 385 29.19 -19.04 15.17
N ALA A 386 29.56 -18.95 16.44
CA ALA A 386 28.71 -18.34 17.46
C ALA A 386 29.50 -17.49 18.44
N SER A 387 28.94 -16.33 18.79
CA SER A 387 29.50 -15.46 19.84
C SER A 387 28.93 -15.82 21.20
N VAL A 388 29.78 -15.83 22.22
CA VAL A 388 29.37 -16.21 23.57
C VAL A 388 30.20 -15.50 24.63
N LEU A 389 29.59 -15.32 25.79
CA LEU A 389 30.25 -14.91 27.02
C LEU A 389 30.69 -16.11 27.87
N TYR A 390 31.83 -15.99 28.55
CA TYR A 390 32.28 -16.97 29.53
C TYR A 390 32.96 -16.30 30.71
N THR A 391 32.99 -16.98 31.87
CA THR A 391 33.75 -16.55 33.04
C THR A 391 35.04 -17.34 33.20
N ARG A 392 36.11 -16.72 33.70
CA ARG A 392 37.33 -17.45 34.13
C ARG A 392 37.32 -17.82 35.61
N SER A 393 36.36 -17.32 36.35
CA SER A 393 36.12 -17.77 37.71
C SER A 393 35.65 -19.22 37.63
N GLY A 394 36.37 -20.14 38.29
CA GLY A 394 35.89 -21.52 38.45
C GLY A 394 34.60 -21.63 39.27
N ASN A 395 34.01 -20.50 39.68
CA ASN A 395 32.71 -20.40 40.32
C ASN A 395 31.70 -19.80 39.33
N PRO A 396 30.62 -20.53 38.98
CA PRO A 396 29.61 -20.08 38.02
C PRO A 396 28.80 -18.87 38.50
N ASP A 397 28.87 -18.50 39.78
CA ASP A 397 28.11 -17.40 40.39
C ASP A 397 28.95 -16.14 40.64
N ILE A 398 30.25 -16.14 40.28
CA ILE A 398 31.20 -15.07 40.59
C ILE A 398 32.05 -14.76 39.35
N GLY A 399 32.36 -13.48 39.10
CA GLY A 399 33.40 -13.05 38.16
C GLY A 399 32.87 -12.35 36.90
N PRO A 400 33.69 -11.50 36.26
CA PRO A 400 33.32 -10.79 35.05
C PRO A 400 33.19 -11.76 33.87
N ALA A 401 32.26 -11.44 32.96
CA ALA A 401 32.10 -12.18 31.72
C ALA A 401 33.08 -11.66 30.66
N HIS A 402 33.58 -12.54 29.80
CA HIS A 402 34.51 -12.23 28.72
C HIS A 402 33.98 -12.73 27.38
N PRO A 403 34.14 -11.97 26.29
CA PRO A 403 33.64 -12.38 24.98
C PRO A 403 34.60 -13.34 24.27
N LYS A 404 34.03 -14.34 23.59
CA LYS A 404 34.75 -15.23 22.68
C LYS A 404 33.89 -15.57 21.46
N LEU A 405 34.56 -15.86 20.34
CA LEU A 405 33.98 -16.45 19.14
C LEU A 405 34.32 -17.94 19.12
N MET A 406 33.31 -18.78 18.90
CA MET A 406 33.47 -20.23 18.78
C MET A 406 33.10 -20.72 17.39
N LYS A 407 33.71 -21.83 17.00
CA LYS A 407 33.33 -22.64 15.85
C LYS A 407 32.82 -24.00 16.33
N LEU A 408 31.66 -24.41 15.85
CA LEU A 408 31.02 -25.68 16.12
C LEU A 408 30.90 -26.47 14.83
N THR A 409 31.25 -27.75 14.86
CA THR A 409 31.14 -28.65 13.70
C THR A 409 30.17 -29.79 13.99
N SER A 410 29.63 -30.39 12.94
CA SER A 410 28.72 -31.53 13.04
C SER A 410 29.12 -32.62 12.05
N VAL A 411 28.95 -33.88 12.44
CA VAL A 411 29.24 -35.06 11.61
C VAL A 411 27.99 -35.87 11.25
N ASP A 412 26.81 -35.47 11.74
CA ASP A 412 25.53 -36.15 11.54
C ASP A 412 24.55 -35.36 10.64
N GLY A 413 25.12 -34.52 9.77
CA GLY A 413 24.37 -33.68 8.85
C GLY A 413 23.77 -32.44 9.51
N GLY A 414 24.31 -32.00 10.66
CA GLY A 414 23.91 -30.77 11.33
C GLY A 414 22.85 -30.95 12.41
N ARG A 415 22.66 -32.16 12.95
CA ARG A 415 21.67 -32.45 14.00
C ARG A 415 22.25 -32.27 15.39
N THR A 416 23.50 -32.67 15.59
CA THR A 416 24.20 -32.50 16.87
C THR A 416 25.61 -31.98 16.66
N VAL A 417 26.12 -31.29 17.68
CA VAL A 417 27.50 -30.84 17.73
C VAL A 417 28.45 -32.02 17.94
N ASP A 418 29.56 -32.02 17.20
CA ASP A 418 30.68 -32.96 17.36
C ASP A 418 31.87 -32.28 18.04
N THR A 419 32.33 -31.15 17.51
CA THR A 419 33.44 -30.39 18.08
C THR A 419 33.10 -28.93 18.31
N ILE A 420 33.70 -28.35 19.36
CA ILE A 420 33.65 -26.92 19.67
C ILE A 420 35.09 -26.43 19.81
N THR A 421 35.43 -25.38 19.08
CA THR A 421 36.76 -24.76 19.10
C THR A 421 36.64 -23.25 19.30
N THR A 422 37.55 -22.67 20.09
CA THR A 422 37.63 -21.21 20.22
C THR A 422 38.37 -20.65 19.01
N VAL A 423 37.74 -19.71 18.32
CA VAL A 423 38.32 -18.97 17.18
C VAL A 423 39.02 -17.70 17.67
N LEU A 424 38.36 -16.96 18.58
CA LEU A 424 38.91 -15.74 19.17
C LEU A 424 38.53 -15.68 20.66
N ASP A 425 39.50 -15.42 21.53
CA ASP A 425 39.31 -15.16 22.97
C ASP A 425 39.81 -13.75 23.29
N LEU A 426 38.92 -12.90 23.81
CA LEU A 426 39.21 -11.49 24.09
C LEU A 426 39.42 -11.23 25.58
N PHE A 427 39.80 -12.24 26.35
CA PHE A 427 40.35 -12.02 27.68
C PHE A 427 41.55 -11.04 27.64
N PRO A 428 41.69 -10.09 28.59
CA PRO A 428 40.90 -9.92 29.82
C PRO A 428 39.76 -8.91 29.72
N PHE A 429 39.30 -8.52 28.51
CA PHE A 429 38.24 -7.51 28.40
C PHE A 429 36.93 -8.01 29.03
N GLU A 430 36.45 -7.27 30.02
CA GLU A 430 35.27 -7.60 30.82
C GLU A 430 34.02 -7.00 30.17
N GLN A 431 32.94 -7.76 30.15
CA GLN A 431 31.63 -7.34 29.66
C GLN A 431 30.69 -7.08 30.82
N GLY A 432 29.89 -6.02 30.68
CA GLY A 432 28.84 -5.69 31.63
C GLY A 432 27.62 -6.62 31.52
N PRO A 433 26.61 -6.41 32.38
CA PRO A 433 25.36 -7.18 32.34
C PRO A 433 24.58 -7.09 31.02
N SER A 434 24.90 -6.10 30.18
CA SER A 434 24.36 -5.86 28.84
C SER A 434 25.47 -5.19 28.00
N HIS A 435 25.18 -4.82 26.76
CA HIS A 435 26.12 -4.26 25.77
C HIS A 435 27.25 -5.22 25.38
N GLN A 436 26.87 -6.41 24.95
CA GLN A 436 27.79 -7.54 24.87
C GLN A 436 28.29 -7.81 23.46
N ILE A 437 29.02 -8.92 23.33
CA ILE A 437 29.20 -9.57 22.03
C ILE A 437 27.83 -10.09 21.55
N SER A 438 27.39 -9.67 20.37
CA SER A 438 25.97 -9.74 19.98
C SER A 438 25.74 -10.42 18.63
N ASN A 439 26.54 -10.12 17.62
CA ASN A 439 26.33 -10.57 16.24
C ASN A 439 27.57 -11.23 15.64
N VAL A 440 27.33 -12.20 14.76
CA VAL A 440 28.33 -12.91 13.95
C VAL A 440 27.82 -12.91 12.51
N ALA A 441 28.62 -12.42 11.58
CA ALA A 441 28.26 -12.43 10.16
C ALA A 441 29.44 -12.87 9.29
N LEU A 442 29.23 -13.90 8.47
CA LEU A 442 30.18 -14.37 7.48
C LEU A 442 30.24 -13.39 6.32
N ALA A 443 31.41 -12.79 6.13
CA ALA A 443 31.64 -11.85 5.05
C ALA A 443 31.86 -12.57 3.71
N PRO A 444 31.47 -11.97 2.58
CA PRO A 444 31.73 -12.51 1.24
C PRO A 444 33.21 -12.77 0.94
N ASP A 445 34.12 -12.08 1.64
CA ASP A 445 35.57 -12.27 1.54
C ASP A 445 36.10 -13.48 2.33
N GLY A 446 35.23 -14.23 3.01
CA GLY A 446 35.56 -15.42 3.78
C GLY A 446 35.94 -15.17 5.24
N ASN A 447 35.94 -13.91 5.71
CA ASN A 447 36.16 -13.57 7.12
C ASN A 447 34.84 -13.49 7.89
N ILE A 448 34.94 -13.19 9.17
CA ILE A 448 33.82 -13.10 10.12
C ILE A 448 33.81 -11.70 10.70
N LEU A 449 32.66 -11.02 10.63
CA LEU A 449 32.39 -9.83 11.42
C LEU A 449 31.82 -10.21 12.78
N VAL A 450 32.34 -9.58 13.84
CA VAL A 450 31.89 -9.80 15.22
C VAL A 450 31.57 -8.46 15.86
N HIS A 451 30.33 -8.30 16.32
CA HIS A 451 29.89 -7.07 16.98
C HIS A 451 30.16 -7.13 18.48
N MET A 452 30.61 -6.00 19.04
CA MET A 452 30.97 -5.88 20.45
C MET A 452 30.49 -4.55 21.02
N GLY A 453 29.57 -4.61 22.00
CA GLY A 453 29.22 -3.44 22.79
C GLY A 453 30.32 -3.00 23.74
N ASP A 454 30.12 -1.83 24.34
CA ASP A 454 31.05 -1.12 25.23
C ASP A 454 31.11 -1.69 26.65
N GLY A 455 30.25 -2.66 26.98
CA GLY A 455 30.17 -3.28 28.30
C GLY A 455 29.82 -2.31 29.43
N PHE A 456 29.12 -1.20 29.13
CA PHE A 456 28.86 -0.05 30.02
C PHE A 456 30.08 0.84 30.33
N ASP A 457 31.22 0.63 29.68
CA ASP A 457 32.33 1.59 29.69
C ASP A 457 32.22 2.52 28.48
N ILE A 458 31.57 3.66 28.69
CA ILE A 458 31.37 4.70 27.66
C ILE A 458 32.69 5.14 27.00
N THR A 459 33.83 5.01 27.69
CA THR A 459 35.13 5.40 27.14
C THR A 459 35.76 4.33 26.24
N ALA A 460 35.30 3.08 26.33
CA ALA A 460 35.92 1.96 25.65
C ALA A 460 35.71 2.01 24.14
N GLY A 461 34.54 2.47 23.67
CA GLY A 461 34.22 2.59 22.24
C GLY A 461 35.26 3.40 21.48
N GLN A 462 35.70 4.53 22.03
CA GLN A 462 36.71 5.43 21.45
C GLN A 462 38.15 4.91 21.59
N ASN A 463 38.41 4.03 22.55
CA ASN A 463 39.75 3.54 22.87
C ASN A 463 40.16 2.35 21.97
N LEU A 464 41.16 2.57 21.10
CA LEU A 464 41.74 1.51 20.25
C LEU A 464 42.61 0.50 21.03
N ASN A 465 42.90 0.75 22.30
CA ASN A 465 43.50 -0.22 23.21
C ASN A 465 42.45 -1.08 23.95
N SER A 466 41.16 -0.90 23.64
CA SER A 466 40.07 -1.76 24.12
C SER A 466 39.50 -2.62 22.99
N ALA A 467 39.07 -3.83 23.33
CA ALA A 467 38.26 -4.67 22.45
C ALA A 467 36.78 -4.27 22.43
N LEU A 468 36.30 -3.52 23.43
CA LEU A 468 34.87 -3.21 23.61
C LEU A 468 34.42 -2.01 22.75
N GLY A 469 33.15 -1.97 22.36
CA GLY A 469 32.58 -0.93 21.51
C GLY A 469 33.18 -0.93 20.10
N LYS A 470 33.30 -2.12 19.50
CA LYS A 470 33.96 -2.40 18.21
C LYS A 470 33.09 -3.30 17.34
N ILE A 471 33.25 -3.17 16.03
CA ILE A 471 32.95 -4.25 15.09
C ILE A 471 34.29 -4.75 14.59
N MET A 472 34.57 -6.04 14.81
CA MET A 472 35.83 -6.69 14.47
C MET A 472 35.71 -7.54 13.22
N ARG A 473 36.80 -7.72 12.47
CA ARG A 473 36.91 -8.63 11.33
C ARG A 473 38.00 -9.67 11.61
N VAL A 474 37.64 -10.94 11.59
CA VAL A 474 38.44 -12.09 12.05
C VAL A 474 38.48 -13.15 10.96
N ALA A 475 39.62 -13.75 10.67
CA ALA A 475 39.68 -14.90 9.77
C ALA A 475 39.06 -16.14 10.43
N LYS A 476 38.56 -17.10 9.64
CA LYS A 476 37.94 -18.34 10.15
C LYS A 476 38.88 -19.20 11.00
N ASP A 477 40.20 -19.04 10.84
CA ASP A 477 41.22 -19.71 11.64
C ASP A 477 41.62 -18.93 12.91
N GLY A 478 41.00 -17.78 13.16
CA GLY A 478 41.25 -16.91 14.30
C GLY A 478 42.34 -15.86 14.09
N SER A 479 43.03 -15.85 12.95
CA SER A 479 44.03 -14.83 12.66
C SER A 479 43.41 -13.46 12.34
N ALA A 480 44.16 -12.39 12.61
CA ALA A 480 43.78 -11.04 12.19
C ALA A 480 44.10 -10.86 10.69
N PRO A 481 43.11 -10.53 9.84
CA PRO A 481 43.36 -10.22 8.44
C PRO A 481 44.36 -9.07 8.29
N THR A 482 45.36 -9.24 7.42
CA THR A 482 46.45 -8.27 7.24
C THR A 482 46.03 -6.96 6.57
N ASP A 483 44.85 -6.94 5.98
CA ASP A 483 44.20 -5.78 5.35
C ASP A 483 43.24 -5.04 6.30
N ASN A 484 43.14 -5.45 7.57
CA ASN A 484 42.40 -4.70 8.57
C ASN A 484 43.01 -3.30 8.79
N PRO A 485 42.19 -2.28 9.07
CA PRO A 485 42.60 -0.87 9.05
C PRO A 485 43.61 -0.50 10.15
N PHE A 486 43.71 -1.29 11.21
CA PHE A 486 44.61 -1.07 12.32
C PHE A 486 45.61 -2.21 12.54
N TYR A 487 45.81 -3.05 11.53
CA TYR A 487 46.77 -4.15 11.57
C TYR A 487 48.21 -3.63 11.60
N ASP A 488 49.03 -4.09 12.55
CA ASP A 488 50.47 -3.84 12.59
C ASP A 488 51.24 -5.06 13.13
N ALA A 489 51.79 -5.87 12.22
CA ALA A 489 52.60 -7.03 12.61
C ALA A 489 53.88 -6.68 13.41
N ASN A 490 54.33 -5.41 13.40
CA ASN A 490 55.58 -5.02 14.05
C ASN A 490 55.45 -4.84 15.58
N ASP A 491 54.25 -4.56 16.09
CA ASP A 491 53.99 -4.46 17.53
C ASP A 491 53.43 -5.77 18.14
N GLY A 492 53.23 -6.77 17.28
CA GLY A 492 52.71 -8.08 17.63
C GLY A 492 51.19 -8.11 17.61
N ILE A 493 50.63 -9.20 17.08
CA ILE A 493 49.18 -9.33 16.91
C ILE A 493 48.46 -9.27 18.26
N ASN A 494 47.55 -8.31 18.39
CA ASN A 494 46.72 -8.03 19.56
C ASN A 494 45.27 -7.68 19.13
N HIS A 495 44.41 -7.30 20.09
CA HIS A 495 42.98 -7.04 19.81
C HIS A 495 42.75 -5.88 18.83
N ARG A 496 43.69 -4.93 18.73
CA ARG A 496 43.60 -3.79 17.81
C ARG A 496 43.59 -4.24 16.35
N ASP A 497 44.36 -5.28 16.02
CA ASP A 497 44.49 -5.81 14.65
C ASP A 497 43.19 -6.36 14.10
N TYR A 498 42.21 -6.69 14.96
CA TYR A 498 40.89 -7.17 14.56
C TYR A 498 39.89 -6.03 14.34
N ILE A 499 40.17 -4.80 14.79
CA ILE A 499 39.21 -3.69 14.71
C ILE A 499 38.96 -3.35 13.24
N TYR A 500 37.69 -3.41 12.83
CA TYR A 500 37.26 -2.98 11.50
C TYR A 500 36.48 -1.65 11.56
N GLY A 501 35.71 -1.41 12.62
CA GLY A 501 35.13 -0.12 12.98
C GLY A 501 35.06 0.04 14.50
N TYR A 502 34.96 1.28 14.99
CA TYR A 502 34.97 1.58 16.43
C TYR A 502 34.08 2.76 16.81
N GLY A 503 33.89 3.02 18.10
CA GLY A 503 33.06 4.11 18.59
C GLY A 503 31.58 3.76 18.67
N TYR A 504 31.27 2.52 19.10
CA TYR A 504 29.92 2.02 19.32
C TYR A 504 29.60 1.88 20.82
N ARG A 505 28.33 2.03 21.17
CA ARG A 505 27.73 1.70 22.46
C ARG A 505 27.33 0.23 22.51
N ASN A 506 26.35 -0.16 21.71
CA ASN A 506 25.76 -1.51 21.73
C ASN A 506 25.28 -1.92 20.33
N PRO A 507 26.22 -2.22 19.41
CA PRO A 507 25.87 -2.69 18.08
C PRO A 507 25.26 -4.08 18.20
N PHE A 508 24.01 -4.24 17.79
CA PHE A 508 23.27 -5.50 17.84
C PHE A 508 23.45 -6.25 16.53
N GLY A 509 22.40 -6.61 15.79
CA GLY A 509 22.53 -7.31 14.52
C GLY A 509 23.07 -6.47 13.37
N GLY A 510 23.44 -7.17 12.31
CA GLY A 510 24.02 -6.59 11.10
C GLY A 510 24.09 -7.62 9.99
N SER A 511 23.93 -7.16 8.75
CA SER A 511 23.89 -8.04 7.59
C SER A 511 24.48 -7.38 6.35
N PHE A 512 25.01 -8.23 5.46
CA PHE A 512 25.49 -7.84 4.14
C PHE A 512 24.31 -7.73 3.19
N ARG A 513 24.24 -6.61 2.48
CA ARG A 513 23.48 -6.52 1.25
C ARG A 513 24.30 -7.12 0.11
N GLN A 514 23.83 -8.18 -0.51
CA GLN A 514 24.61 -8.96 -1.48
C GLN A 514 24.82 -8.22 -2.81
N SER A 515 23.83 -7.42 -3.25
CA SER A 515 23.92 -6.71 -4.52
C SER A 515 25.12 -5.76 -4.65
N ASP A 516 25.61 -5.21 -3.55
CA ASP A 516 26.75 -4.30 -3.53
C ASP A 516 27.82 -4.61 -2.46
N GLY A 517 27.63 -5.68 -1.69
CA GLY A 517 28.54 -6.11 -0.63
C GLY A 517 28.63 -5.15 0.55
N GLN A 518 27.72 -4.17 0.67
CA GLN A 518 27.70 -3.24 1.79
C GLN A 518 27.14 -3.92 3.03
N TYR A 519 27.74 -3.63 4.18
CA TYR A 519 27.28 -4.14 5.47
C TYR A 519 26.55 -3.06 6.24
N PHE A 520 25.35 -3.36 6.73
CA PHE A 520 24.56 -2.48 7.58
C PHE A 520 24.40 -3.09 8.96
N PHE A 521 24.33 -2.25 9.97
CA PHE A 521 24.12 -2.67 11.35
C PHE A 521 23.12 -1.75 12.05
N VAL A 522 22.53 -2.28 13.10
CA VAL A 522 21.69 -1.53 14.04
C VAL A 522 22.36 -1.46 15.40
N GLU A 523 22.10 -0.39 16.12
CA GLU A 523 22.75 -0.10 17.39
C GLU A 523 21.80 0.62 18.34
N ASN A 524 21.80 0.19 19.60
CA ASN A 524 20.99 0.81 20.64
C ASN A 524 21.76 1.94 21.32
N GLY A 525 21.18 3.14 21.37
CA GLY A 525 21.72 4.29 22.09
C GLY A 525 21.16 4.43 23.50
N PRO A 526 21.48 5.54 24.20
CA PRO A 526 20.87 5.86 25.50
C PRO A 526 19.37 6.19 25.38
N GLY A 527 19.00 7.07 24.45
CA GLY A 527 17.64 7.48 24.12
C GLY A 527 17.38 7.63 22.61
N THR A 528 18.41 7.49 21.77
CA THR A 528 18.36 7.51 20.31
C THR A 528 19.06 6.30 19.71
N ASP A 529 18.38 5.47 18.92
CA ASP A 529 19.01 4.34 18.25
C ASP A 529 19.51 4.71 16.84
N ARG A 530 20.37 3.88 16.25
CA ARG A 530 20.93 4.11 14.91
C ARG A 530 20.89 2.88 14.03
N LEU A 531 20.51 3.07 12.77
CA LEU A 531 20.85 2.20 11.64
C LEU A 531 21.96 2.88 10.85
N ALA A 532 23.03 2.17 10.53
CA ALA A 532 24.13 2.73 9.75
C ALA A 532 24.85 1.69 8.89
N ARG A 533 25.55 2.20 7.87
CA ARG A 533 26.47 1.41 7.04
C ARG A 533 27.84 1.31 7.69
N LEU A 534 28.40 0.11 7.75
CA LEU A 534 29.76 -0.16 8.19
C LEU A 534 30.80 0.28 7.15
N VAL A 535 31.82 1.01 7.60
CA VAL A 535 32.95 1.48 6.77
C VAL A 535 34.24 1.18 7.49
N SER A 536 35.19 0.57 6.77
CA SER A 536 36.51 0.19 7.31
C SER A 536 37.23 1.38 7.95
N GLY A 537 37.75 1.18 9.16
CA GLY A 537 38.52 2.15 9.94
C GLY A 537 37.70 3.29 10.55
N ARG A 538 36.38 3.33 10.33
CA ARG A 538 35.56 4.46 10.76
C ARG A 538 35.32 4.46 12.28
N ASN A 539 35.43 5.66 12.85
CA ASN A 539 34.93 6.00 14.18
C ASN A 539 33.48 6.45 14.08
N TYR A 540 32.57 5.76 14.76
CA TYR A 540 31.15 6.07 14.79
C TYR A 540 30.74 7.02 15.92
N GLY A 541 31.72 7.46 16.71
CA GLY A 541 31.63 8.67 17.51
C GLY A 541 30.92 8.55 18.85
N PHE A 542 30.45 7.36 19.27
CA PHE A 542 29.76 7.23 20.55
C PHE A 542 30.62 7.75 21.71
N ASP A 543 30.06 8.68 22.48
CA ASP A 543 30.71 9.37 23.59
C ASP A 543 29.85 9.40 24.87
N GLY A 544 28.75 8.66 24.88
CA GLY A 544 27.77 8.63 25.97
C GLY A 544 26.53 9.49 25.74
N SER A 545 26.50 10.32 24.70
CA SER A 545 25.37 11.21 24.38
C SER A 545 24.49 10.68 23.25
N ASP A 546 23.21 11.08 23.25
CA ASP A 546 22.29 10.83 22.13
C ASP A 546 22.73 11.56 20.85
N GLU A 547 23.38 12.73 20.97
CA GLU A 547 23.91 13.48 19.83
C GLU A 547 24.92 12.64 19.02
N SER A 548 25.76 11.86 19.71
CA SER A 548 26.74 11.01 19.06
C SER A 548 26.12 9.88 18.22
N MET A 549 24.85 9.52 18.46
CA MET A 549 24.12 8.49 17.73
C MET A 549 23.67 8.96 16.33
N TYR A 550 23.71 10.26 16.02
CA TYR A 550 23.44 10.77 14.68
C TYR A 550 24.62 10.64 13.72
N ASN A 551 25.83 10.40 14.24
CA ASN A 551 27.03 10.29 13.43
C ASN A 551 26.88 9.15 12.40
N PHE A 552 26.94 9.49 11.11
CA PHE A 552 26.86 8.52 10.01
C PHE A 552 25.60 7.63 10.00
N ALA A 553 24.54 8.05 10.70
CA ALA A 553 23.28 7.33 10.71
C ALA A 553 22.61 7.42 9.33
N THR A 554 22.15 6.27 8.83
CA THR A 554 21.20 6.20 7.73
C THR A 554 19.78 6.51 8.25
N TYR A 555 19.48 6.10 9.49
CA TYR A 555 18.25 6.41 10.19
C TYR A 555 18.47 6.39 11.71
N ASN A 556 17.70 7.21 12.43
CA ASN A 556 17.67 7.23 13.89
C ASN A 556 16.25 7.01 14.39
N TRP A 557 16.07 6.19 15.42
CA TRP A 557 14.81 6.07 16.14
C TRP A 557 14.85 6.96 17.38
N VAL A 558 13.90 7.89 17.46
CA VAL A 558 13.77 8.83 18.58
C VAL A 558 12.29 8.92 18.98
N PRO A 559 11.91 8.48 20.19
CA PRO A 559 12.76 7.78 21.18
C PRO A 559 13.28 6.42 20.69
N ALA A 560 14.29 5.89 21.38
CA ALA A 560 14.85 4.55 21.15
C ALA A 560 13.76 3.46 21.17
N THR A 561 13.79 2.58 20.16
CA THR A 561 12.85 1.45 19.99
C THR A 561 13.53 0.08 20.09
N ALA A 562 14.82 0.06 20.40
CA ALA A 562 15.66 -1.13 20.54
C ALA A 562 15.65 -2.02 19.27
N PRO A 563 16.22 -1.55 18.14
CA PRO A 563 16.46 -2.40 16.99
C PRO A 563 17.52 -3.47 17.34
N VAL A 564 17.19 -4.74 17.14
CA VAL A 564 18.02 -5.87 17.59
C VAL A 564 18.62 -6.66 16.44
N ASP A 565 18.06 -6.59 15.23
CA ASP A 565 18.62 -7.30 14.08
C ASP A 565 18.18 -6.69 12.74
N ILE A 566 18.92 -6.98 11.67
CA ILE A 566 18.67 -6.48 10.32
C ILE A 566 19.05 -7.51 9.25
N VAL A 567 18.19 -7.69 8.24
CA VAL A 567 18.50 -8.51 7.06
C VAL A 567 18.02 -7.87 5.77
N PHE A 568 18.47 -8.41 4.63
CA PHE A 568 18.04 -7.99 3.31
C PHE A 568 17.40 -9.15 2.56
N ILE A 569 16.23 -8.94 1.95
CA ILE A 569 15.77 -9.85 0.90
C ILE A 569 16.66 -9.61 -0.31
N GLU A 570 17.29 -10.66 -0.84
CA GLU A 570 18.30 -10.53 -1.88
C GLU A 570 17.86 -11.17 -3.19
N GLN A 571 18.23 -10.54 -4.31
CA GLN A 571 17.91 -11.06 -5.62
C GLN A 571 18.60 -12.41 -5.86
N GLY A 572 17.82 -13.45 -6.17
CA GLY A 572 18.32 -14.79 -6.48
C GLY A 572 18.72 -15.62 -5.25
N VAL A 573 18.77 -15.04 -4.04
CA VAL A 573 18.92 -15.82 -2.80
C VAL A 573 17.58 -16.46 -2.48
N TYR A 574 17.58 -17.79 -2.44
CA TYR A 574 16.38 -18.60 -2.27
C TYR A 574 15.19 -18.16 -3.14
N ASN A 575 15.43 -17.80 -4.41
CA ASN A 575 14.37 -17.26 -5.27
C ASN A 575 13.66 -16.05 -4.62
N ASN A 576 14.44 -15.10 -4.12
CA ASN A 576 13.98 -13.89 -3.42
C ASN A 576 13.16 -14.20 -2.16
N SER A 577 13.39 -15.36 -1.52
CA SER A 577 12.64 -15.80 -0.34
C SER A 577 11.13 -15.91 -0.55
N GLY A 578 10.69 -16.15 -1.79
CA GLY A 578 9.27 -16.20 -2.14
C GLY A 578 8.60 -14.83 -2.32
N PHE A 579 9.36 -13.74 -2.30
CA PHE A 579 8.84 -12.39 -2.55
C PHE A 579 9.01 -11.95 -4.01
N PRO A 580 8.14 -11.08 -4.54
CA PRO A 580 8.33 -10.44 -5.84
C PRO A 580 9.67 -9.73 -5.98
N ALA A 581 10.16 -9.61 -7.22
CA ALA A 581 11.50 -9.05 -7.50
C ALA A 581 11.69 -7.61 -6.97
N HIS A 582 10.62 -6.84 -6.81
CA HIS A 582 10.68 -5.46 -6.33
C HIS A 582 10.95 -5.34 -4.81
N TYR A 583 10.87 -6.43 -4.05
CA TYR A 583 11.30 -6.51 -2.64
C TYR A 583 12.80 -6.76 -2.48
N ALA A 584 13.51 -7.11 -3.56
CA ALA A 584 14.94 -7.33 -3.50
C ALA A 584 15.68 -6.06 -3.06
N ASN A 585 16.76 -6.25 -2.30
CA ASN A 585 17.64 -5.23 -1.72
C ASN A 585 17.01 -4.33 -0.65
N ARG A 586 15.80 -4.66 -0.18
CA ARG A 586 15.16 -3.94 0.93
C ARG A 586 15.62 -4.51 2.27
N ALA A 587 15.79 -3.63 3.24
CA ALA A 587 16.25 -3.99 4.57
C ALA A 587 15.05 -4.19 5.51
N TYR A 588 15.12 -5.20 6.38
CA TYR A 588 14.11 -5.53 7.37
C TYR A 588 14.74 -5.54 8.75
N VAL A 589 14.18 -4.77 9.67
CA VAL A 589 14.72 -4.55 11.02
C VAL A 589 13.72 -4.99 12.06
N THR A 590 14.12 -5.87 12.98
CA THR A 590 13.32 -6.19 14.17
C THR A 590 13.60 -5.19 15.28
N GLN A 591 12.56 -4.63 15.87
CA GLN A 591 12.59 -3.72 17.02
C GLN A 591 11.88 -4.38 18.19
N SER A 592 12.59 -4.59 19.30
CA SER A 592 12.04 -5.28 20.46
C SER A 592 11.03 -4.41 21.23
N GLY A 593 11.04 -3.09 21.02
CA GLY A 593 10.25 -2.15 21.81
C GLY A 593 10.63 -2.21 23.29
N ALA A 594 9.67 -1.88 24.16
CA ALA A 594 9.87 -1.92 25.60
C ALA A 594 10.08 -3.35 26.13
N THR A 595 11.23 -3.59 26.78
CA THR A 595 11.62 -4.89 27.32
C THR A 595 10.63 -5.42 28.36
N TRP A 596 10.18 -6.68 28.20
CA TRP A 596 9.21 -7.36 29.06
C TRP A 596 7.90 -6.57 29.30
N ALA A 597 7.50 -5.72 28.34
CA ALA A 597 6.22 -5.02 28.38
C ALA A 597 5.06 -5.92 27.91
N SER A 598 3.87 -5.75 28.51
CA SER A 598 2.65 -6.44 28.06
C SER A 598 1.96 -5.66 26.95
N GLY A 599 1.24 -6.37 26.08
CA GLY A 599 0.46 -5.77 25.01
C GLY A 599 1.27 -5.38 23.77
N PRO A 600 0.61 -4.96 22.66
CA PRO A 600 1.22 -4.34 21.48
C PRO A 600 2.34 -3.34 21.83
N GLY A 601 2.24 -2.75 23.02
CA GLY A 601 3.30 -1.98 23.67
C GLY A 601 2.89 -0.51 23.78
N SER A 602 3.47 0.17 24.77
CA SER A 602 3.41 1.63 24.96
C SER A 602 3.94 2.40 23.74
N SER A 603 4.21 3.70 23.84
CA SER A 603 4.75 4.58 22.77
C SER A 603 6.07 4.13 22.08
N LEU A 604 6.57 2.92 22.32
CA LEU A 604 7.76 2.28 21.73
C LEU A 604 7.32 0.94 21.10
N GLU A 605 7.00 0.95 19.81
CA GLU A 605 6.38 -0.17 19.08
C GLU A 605 7.28 -1.42 19.04
N LYS A 606 6.68 -2.60 19.24
CA LYS A 606 7.27 -3.93 18.98
C LYS A 606 6.96 -4.32 17.54
N VAL A 607 7.96 -4.26 16.66
CA VAL A 607 7.67 -4.19 15.23
C VAL A 607 8.82 -4.74 14.39
N VAL A 608 8.48 -5.24 13.20
CA VAL A 608 9.42 -5.44 12.09
C VAL A 608 9.18 -4.34 11.07
N THR A 609 10.21 -3.57 10.73
CA THR A 609 10.13 -2.45 9.77
C THR A 609 10.96 -2.70 8.52
N GLU A 610 10.47 -2.22 7.39
CA GLU A 610 11.11 -2.23 6.08
C GLU A 610 11.73 -0.86 5.77
N PHE A 611 12.92 -0.87 5.16
CA PHE A 611 13.61 0.29 4.64
C PHE A 611 14.03 0.05 3.18
N ILE A 612 13.93 1.11 2.37
CA ILE A 612 14.54 1.16 1.04
C ILE A 612 15.79 2.03 1.15
N ILE A 613 16.95 1.42 0.95
CA ILE A 613 18.26 2.07 1.05
C ILE A 613 18.91 2.00 -0.34
N ASP A 614 19.40 3.13 -0.87
CA ASP A 614 20.08 3.13 -2.15
C ASP A 614 21.52 2.58 -2.08
N SER A 615 22.21 2.51 -3.21
CA SER A 615 23.60 2.03 -3.30
C SER A 615 24.62 2.94 -2.59
N THR A 616 24.26 4.16 -2.20
CA THR A 616 25.14 5.07 -1.44
C THR A 616 25.05 4.83 0.07
N GLY A 617 24.00 4.10 0.51
CA GLY A 617 23.64 3.88 1.90
C GLY A 617 22.64 4.92 2.43
N THR A 618 22.01 5.68 1.54
CA THR A 618 21.01 6.70 1.89
C THR A 618 19.61 6.06 1.92
N ARG A 619 18.84 6.38 2.96
CA ARG A 619 17.43 5.96 3.07
C ARG A 619 16.58 6.71 2.06
N ILE A 620 15.96 5.99 1.13
CA ILE A 620 15.00 6.52 0.15
C ILE A 620 13.58 6.48 0.68
N ALA A 621 13.20 5.42 1.40
CA ALA A 621 11.89 5.25 2.01
C ALA A 621 11.97 4.40 3.30
N GLY A 622 10.89 4.43 4.08
CA GLY A 622 10.77 3.76 5.37
C GLY A 622 11.14 4.65 6.57
N PRO A 623 10.96 4.17 7.81
CA PRO A 623 10.48 2.83 8.16
C PRO A 623 9.02 2.58 7.76
N ARG A 624 8.74 1.44 7.10
CA ARG A 624 7.38 0.93 6.91
C ARG A 624 7.20 -0.28 7.82
N PRO A 625 6.32 -0.26 8.83
CA PRO A 625 5.94 -1.45 9.58
C PRO A 625 5.39 -2.52 8.65
N ILE A 626 5.92 -3.74 8.77
CA ILE A 626 5.44 -4.91 8.02
C ILE A 626 4.83 -5.98 8.94
N ALA A 627 5.19 -5.97 10.23
CA ALA A 627 4.60 -6.81 11.25
C ALA A 627 4.64 -6.07 12.59
N ILE A 628 3.48 -5.76 13.17
CA ILE A 628 3.33 -5.08 14.46
C ILE A 628 2.76 -6.08 15.44
N TYR A 629 3.37 -6.21 16.61
CA TYR A 629 2.83 -7.07 17.65
C TYR A 629 1.46 -6.53 18.08
N ASN A 630 0.43 -7.37 18.06
CA ASN A 630 -0.92 -7.07 18.54
C ASN A 630 -1.42 -8.12 19.57
N GLY A 631 -0.48 -8.73 20.27
CA GLY A 631 -0.76 -9.71 21.34
C GLY A 631 -0.85 -9.05 22.70
N PHE A 632 -1.43 -9.76 23.67
CA PHE A 632 -1.59 -9.26 25.04
C PHE A 632 -0.49 -9.74 25.98
N GLY A 633 0.30 -10.72 25.51
CA GLY A 633 1.44 -11.26 26.22
C GLY A 633 2.66 -10.36 26.24
N LYS A 634 3.81 -10.99 26.46
CA LYS A 634 5.11 -10.33 26.61
C LYS A 634 5.96 -10.36 25.35
N SER A 635 5.50 -11.01 24.27
CA SER A 635 6.28 -11.19 23.05
C SER A 635 6.89 -9.88 22.55
N SER A 636 8.09 -9.95 22.01
CA SER A 636 8.89 -8.82 21.49
C SER A 636 9.72 -9.35 20.34
N ALA A 637 9.84 -8.62 19.23
CA ALA A 637 10.58 -9.11 18.08
C ALA A 637 12.07 -9.25 18.43
N SER A 638 12.65 -10.41 18.17
CA SER A 638 14.08 -10.69 18.30
C SER A 638 14.56 -11.55 17.14
N ALA A 639 15.80 -11.28 16.69
CA ALA A 639 16.44 -11.97 15.59
C ALA A 639 15.67 -11.90 14.26
N ILE A 640 16.36 -11.89 13.13
CA ILE A 640 15.69 -12.05 11.84
C ILE A 640 16.60 -12.72 10.82
N ALA A 641 16.04 -13.61 10.01
CA ALA A 641 16.75 -14.26 8.93
C ALA A 641 15.89 -14.39 7.68
N VAL A 642 16.59 -14.42 6.56
CA VAL A 642 16.04 -14.65 5.23
C VAL A 642 16.00 -16.14 4.99
N GLY A 643 14.79 -16.70 4.96
CA GLY A 643 14.54 -18.12 4.70
C GLY A 643 14.20 -18.38 3.24
N PRO A 644 13.98 -19.64 2.85
CA PRO A 644 13.74 -19.97 1.45
C PRO A 644 12.37 -19.59 0.91
N ASP A 645 11.44 -19.28 1.79
CA ASP A 645 10.03 -19.10 1.52
C ASP A 645 9.41 -18.01 2.40
N GLY A 646 10.24 -17.16 3.01
CA GLY A 646 9.79 -16.01 3.81
C GLY A 646 10.93 -15.37 4.62
N LEU A 647 10.58 -14.33 5.37
CA LEU A 647 11.39 -13.81 6.47
C LEU A 647 11.01 -14.56 7.76
N TYR A 648 11.99 -14.84 8.61
CA TYR A 648 11.80 -15.57 9.86
C TYR A 648 12.38 -14.75 10.99
N PHE A 649 11.56 -14.38 11.96
CA PHE A 649 12.00 -13.71 13.19
C PHE A 649 11.52 -14.51 14.40
N CYS A 650 12.13 -14.29 15.56
CA CYS A 650 11.67 -14.90 16.80
C CYS A 650 10.88 -13.87 17.62
N ASP A 651 10.00 -14.36 18.50
CA ASP A 651 9.66 -13.57 19.68
C ASP A 651 10.63 -13.91 20.82
N LEU A 652 11.02 -12.92 21.62
CA LEU A 652 11.97 -13.13 22.71
C LEU A 652 11.34 -13.83 23.91
N TYR A 653 10.03 -13.64 24.08
CA TYR A 653 9.27 -13.98 25.28
C TYR A 653 8.05 -14.81 24.93
N THR A 654 7.62 -15.69 25.83
CA THR A 654 6.38 -16.45 25.65
C THR A 654 5.15 -15.53 25.62
N GLU A 655 4.27 -15.79 24.65
CA GLU A 655 3.00 -15.06 24.49
C GLU A 655 2.03 -15.36 25.64
N GLN A 656 2.08 -16.56 26.19
CA GLN A 656 1.08 -17.03 27.17
C GLN A 656 1.72 -17.68 28.37
N SER A 657 0.94 -17.71 29.45
CA SER A 657 1.32 -18.32 30.72
C SER A 657 2.67 -17.82 31.24
N PHE A 658 3.02 -16.56 30.92
CA PHE A 658 4.27 -15.93 31.33
C PHE A 658 4.23 -15.62 32.83
N GLU A 659 5.09 -16.28 33.60
CA GLU A 659 5.33 -15.96 35.01
C GLU A 659 6.69 -15.28 35.19
N ASP A 660 7.66 -15.65 34.36
CA ASP A 660 9.05 -15.20 34.41
C ASP A 660 9.60 -14.92 33.00
N PRO A 661 10.43 -13.87 32.83
CA PRO A 661 11.01 -13.50 31.54
C PRO A 661 11.86 -14.57 30.86
N THR A 662 12.36 -15.55 31.60
CA THR A 662 13.22 -16.60 31.08
C THR A 662 12.45 -17.88 30.74
N GLN A 663 11.13 -17.88 30.87
CA GLN A 663 10.28 -19.04 30.63
C GLN A 663 10.31 -19.49 29.16
N ARG A 664 10.35 -20.81 28.93
CA ARG A 664 10.17 -21.41 27.60
C ARG A 664 8.75 -21.16 27.08
N GLY A 665 8.65 -20.94 25.77
CA GLY A 665 7.38 -20.75 25.08
C GLY A 665 7.46 -19.80 23.90
N SER A 666 8.64 -19.22 23.65
CA SER A 666 8.92 -18.40 22.49
C SER A 666 8.80 -19.17 21.18
N ASN A 667 8.52 -18.44 20.12
CA ASN A 667 8.19 -18.91 18.80
C ASN A 667 9.16 -18.37 17.75
N ILE A 668 9.21 -19.08 16.63
CA ILE A 668 9.69 -18.54 15.36
C ILE A 668 8.46 -18.18 14.54
N ILE A 669 8.36 -16.93 14.13
CA ILE A 669 7.31 -16.39 13.28
C ILE A 669 7.88 -16.25 11.86
N LYS A 670 7.13 -16.81 10.90
CA LYS A 670 7.40 -16.68 9.47
C LYS A 670 6.49 -15.60 8.89
N LEU A 671 7.10 -14.60 8.27
CA LEU A 671 6.43 -13.64 7.40
C LEU A 671 6.57 -14.14 5.96
N SER A 672 5.46 -14.56 5.37
CA SER A 672 5.39 -14.94 3.95
C SER A 672 4.77 -13.81 3.15
N TYR A 673 5.17 -13.65 1.90
CA TYR A 673 4.42 -12.82 0.97
C TYR A 673 3.02 -13.41 0.79
N VAL A 674 2.02 -12.55 0.82
CA VAL A 674 0.68 -12.83 0.31
C VAL A 674 0.33 -11.69 -0.61
N ALA A 675 -0.19 -12.01 -1.77
CA ALA A 675 -0.73 -11.00 -2.65
C ALA A 675 -1.98 -10.39 -1.98
N PRO A 676 -1.98 -9.08 -1.66
CA PRO A 676 -3.05 -8.45 -0.88
C PRO A 676 -4.42 -8.47 -1.57
N GLU A 677 -4.38 -8.43 -2.90
CA GLU A 677 -5.47 -8.57 -3.87
C GLU A 677 -4.90 -9.52 -4.93
N ASP A 678 -5.53 -10.67 -5.13
CA ASP A 678 -5.13 -11.71 -6.10
C ASP A 678 -6.42 -12.46 -6.42
N CYS A 679 -7.31 -11.74 -7.10
CA CYS A 679 -8.65 -12.22 -7.40
C CYS A 679 -8.63 -13.49 -8.26
N ASN A 680 -7.65 -13.63 -9.15
CA ASN A 680 -7.45 -14.81 -9.99
C ASN A 680 -6.67 -15.95 -9.28
N ALA A 681 -6.21 -15.72 -8.04
CA ALA A 681 -5.49 -16.64 -7.17
C ALA A 681 -4.22 -17.24 -7.79
N ASN A 682 -3.52 -16.49 -8.65
CA ASN A 682 -2.33 -16.96 -9.36
C ASN A 682 -1.03 -16.80 -8.53
N GLY A 683 -1.11 -16.12 -7.39
CA GLY A 683 0.00 -15.91 -6.46
C GLY A 683 0.82 -14.64 -6.70
N ILE A 684 0.39 -13.77 -7.62
CA ILE A 684 0.90 -12.41 -7.85
C ILE A 684 -0.21 -11.44 -7.45
N SER A 685 0.14 -10.29 -6.88
CA SER A 685 -0.90 -9.33 -6.53
C SER A 685 -1.44 -8.59 -7.74
N ASP A 686 -2.74 -8.36 -7.74
CA ASP A 686 -3.46 -7.56 -8.71
C ASP A 686 -2.75 -6.21 -8.95
N PRO A 687 -2.35 -5.43 -7.92
CA PRO A 687 -1.50 -4.25 -8.11
C PRO A 687 -0.15 -4.53 -8.78
N ASP A 688 0.52 -5.65 -8.46
CA ASP A 688 1.78 -6.04 -9.10
C ASP A 688 1.59 -6.44 -10.55
N GLU A 689 0.48 -7.08 -10.88
CA GLU A 689 0.10 -7.48 -12.23
C GLU A 689 -0.27 -6.27 -13.09
N ILE A 690 -1.04 -5.33 -12.53
CA ILE A 690 -1.34 -4.05 -13.16
C ILE A 690 -0.06 -3.26 -13.39
N LEU A 691 0.84 -3.20 -12.41
CA LEU A 691 2.15 -2.53 -12.53
C LEU A 691 3.06 -3.21 -13.56
N ALA A 692 3.00 -4.53 -13.66
CA ALA A 692 3.71 -5.32 -14.67
C ALA A 692 3.06 -5.25 -16.06
N GLY A 693 1.82 -4.76 -16.15
CA GLY A 693 0.99 -4.76 -17.34
C GLY A 693 0.54 -6.16 -17.79
N THR A 694 0.47 -7.12 -16.86
CA THR A 694 -0.06 -8.47 -17.11
C THR A 694 -1.57 -8.54 -17.01
N LEU A 695 -2.17 -7.68 -16.17
CA LEU A 695 -3.61 -7.44 -16.12
C LEU A 695 -3.94 -6.00 -16.50
N ALA A 696 -5.14 -5.81 -17.06
CA ALA A 696 -5.69 -4.50 -17.37
C ALA A 696 -6.42 -3.95 -16.14
N ASP A 697 -6.25 -2.65 -15.90
CA ASP A 697 -7.01 -1.84 -14.95
C ASP A 697 -7.31 -0.53 -15.69
N CYS A 698 -8.42 -0.57 -16.41
CA CYS A 698 -8.79 0.44 -17.39
C CYS A 698 -9.34 1.73 -16.73
N ASN A 699 -9.96 1.60 -15.56
CA ASN A 699 -10.52 2.71 -14.78
C ASN A 699 -9.55 3.24 -13.71
N GLY A 700 -8.42 2.56 -13.49
CA GLY A 700 -7.34 2.96 -12.59
C GLY A 700 -7.70 2.80 -11.11
N ASN A 701 -8.69 1.96 -10.79
CA ASN A 701 -9.16 1.76 -9.43
C ASN A 701 -8.38 0.68 -8.66
N THR A 702 -7.32 0.14 -9.26
CA THR A 702 -6.41 -0.88 -8.71
C THR A 702 -7.00 -2.28 -8.56
N ILE A 703 -8.21 -2.50 -9.08
CA ILE A 703 -8.82 -3.82 -9.25
C ILE A 703 -8.69 -4.21 -10.74
N PRO A 704 -8.27 -5.43 -11.08
CA PRO A 704 -8.19 -5.83 -12.48
C PRO A 704 -9.56 -5.92 -13.13
N ASP A 705 -9.65 -5.50 -14.39
CA ASP A 705 -10.83 -5.56 -15.25
C ASP A 705 -11.56 -6.92 -15.16
N GLU A 706 -10.81 -8.02 -15.29
CA GLU A 706 -11.35 -9.38 -15.22
C GLU A 706 -12.03 -9.69 -13.87
N CYS A 707 -11.58 -9.04 -12.80
CA CYS A 707 -12.06 -9.26 -11.45
C CYS A 707 -13.24 -8.37 -11.12
N GLU A 708 -13.33 -7.19 -11.73
CA GLU A 708 -14.53 -6.36 -11.70
C GLU A 708 -15.70 -7.06 -12.41
N ILE A 709 -15.42 -7.71 -13.54
CA ILE A 709 -16.40 -8.48 -14.31
C ILE A 709 -16.84 -9.72 -13.53
N ASP A 710 -15.89 -10.53 -13.05
CA ASP A 710 -16.20 -11.76 -12.31
C ASP A 710 -16.95 -11.48 -10.99
N SER A 711 -16.73 -10.31 -10.38
CA SER A 711 -17.42 -9.88 -9.15
C SER A 711 -18.75 -9.15 -9.42
N GLY A 712 -19.06 -8.81 -10.67
CA GLY A 712 -20.22 -8.01 -11.05
C GLY A 712 -20.14 -6.55 -10.60
N LEU A 713 -18.95 -6.06 -10.22
CA LEU A 713 -18.67 -4.65 -9.95
C LEU A 713 -18.71 -3.81 -11.24
N SER A 714 -18.47 -4.44 -12.38
CA SER A 714 -18.67 -3.85 -13.70
C SER A 714 -19.35 -4.83 -14.65
N THR A 715 -20.15 -4.31 -15.57
CA THR A 715 -20.76 -5.11 -16.64
C THR A 715 -19.77 -5.32 -17.79
N ASP A 716 -19.86 -6.48 -18.43
CA ASP A 716 -19.17 -6.83 -19.68
C ASP A 716 -20.22 -7.49 -20.58
N CYS A 717 -21.05 -6.66 -21.20
CA CYS A 717 -22.24 -7.11 -21.91
C CYS A 717 -21.89 -7.87 -23.19
N ASP A 718 -20.79 -7.49 -23.86
CA ASP A 718 -20.33 -8.12 -25.09
C ASP A 718 -19.34 -9.29 -24.85
N ARG A 719 -18.97 -9.52 -23.59
CA ARG A 719 -18.01 -10.55 -23.13
C ARG A 719 -16.63 -10.38 -23.74
N SER A 720 -16.21 -9.14 -23.97
CA SER A 720 -14.90 -8.82 -24.51
C SER A 720 -13.77 -9.07 -23.50
N GLY A 721 -14.10 -9.20 -22.21
CA GLY A 721 -13.15 -9.26 -21.10
C GLY A 721 -12.64 -7.88 -20.68
N VAL A 722 -13.32 -6.81 -21.07
CA VAL A 722 -13.07 -5.42 -20.65
C VAL A 722 -14.39 -4.85 -20.10
N PRO A 723 -14.40 -4.23 -18.91
CA PRO A 723 -15.59 -3.56 -18.38
C PRO A 723 -16.20 -2.57 -19.36
N ASP A 724 -17.52 -2.58 -19.55
CA ASP A 724 -18.25 -1.67 -20.44
C ASP A 724 -17.95 -0.19 -20.12
N ASP A 725 -17.76 0.14 -18.83
CA ASP A 725 -17.39 1.49 -18.37
C ASP A 725 -16.00 1.93 -18.86
N CYS A 726 -15.18 0.97 -19.26
CA CYS A 726 -13.86 1.16 -19.87
C CYS A 726 -13.88 1.03 -21.38
N GLU A 727 -14.98 0.53 -21.93
CA GLU A 727 -15.25 0.59 -23.34
C GLU A 727 -15.75 1.99 -23.68
N SER A 728 -14.83 2.86 -24.09
CA SER A 728 -15.23 4.15 -24.66
C SER A 728 -16.17 3.87 -25.84
N THR A 729 -17.46 4.22 -25.72
CA THR A 729 -18.49 4.13 -26.77
C THR A 729 -17.86 4.25 -28.17
N ILE A 730 -17.72 3.08 -28.81
CA ILE A 730 -17.01 2.97 -30.08
C ILE A 730 -17.91 3.62 -31.11
N ALA A 731 -17.55 4.82 -31.59
CA ALA A 731 -18.07 5.32 -32.85
C ALA A 731 -17.59 4.37 -33.97
N GLU A 732 -18.51 3.60 -34.51
CA GLU A 732 -18.49 2.80 -35.74
C GLU A 732 -17.12 2.26 -36.20
N GLN A 733 -16.92 0.96 -35.98
CA GLN A 733 -15.87 0.17 -36.63
C GLN A 733 -16.20 -0.01 -38.13
N THR A 734 -15.67 0.84 -39.00
CA THR A 734 -15.59 0.49 -40.44
C THR A 734 -14.43 -0.48 -40.66
N ASP A 735 -14.75 -1.75 -40.86
CA ASP A 735 -13.80 -2.81 -41.17
C ASP A 735 -13.25 -2.62 -42.61
N PHE A 736 -11.99 -2.19 -42.75
CA PHE A 736 -11.33 -2.16 -44.06
C PHE A 736 -10.83 -3.56 -44.43
N THR A 737 -11.67 -4.33 -45.14
CA THR A 737 -11.22 -5.53 -45.83
C THR A 737 -10.65 -5.17 -47.20
N ASP A 738 -9.35 -4.86 -47.25
CA ASP A 738 -8.58 -4.88 -48.51
C ASP A 738 -7.44 -5.92 -48.43
N GLY A 739 -7.35 -6.74 -49.48
CA GLY A 739 -6.53 -7.96 -49.58
C GLY A 739 -5.00 -7.79 -49.47
N PRO A 740 -4.23 -8.89 -49.68
CA PRO A 740 -2.91 -9.08 -49.09
C PRO A 740 -1.83 -8.23 -49.78
N GLY A 741 -1.31 -7.23 -49.06
CA GLY A 741 -0.14 -6.44 -49.44
C GLY A 741 0.92 -6.43 -48.33
N THR A 742 2.13 -6.92 -48.63
CA THR A 742 3.28 -6.92 -47.72
C THR A 742 3.92 -5.54 -47.58
N TRP A 743 4.11 -5.06 -46.35
CA TRP A 743 4.90 -3.86 -46.02
C TRP A 743 6.13 -4.25 -45.19
N SER A 744 7.29 -3.63 -45.47
CA SER A 744 8.54 -3.86 -44.74
C SER A 744 8.97 -2.61 -43.99
N LEU A 745 9.23 -2.73 -42.69
CA LEU A 745 9.93 -1.74 -41.87
C LEU A 745 11.14 -2.43 -41.21
N ASN A 746 12.36 -1.97 -41.53
CA ASN A 746 13.62 -2.39 -40.92
C ASN A 746 13.83 -3.91 -40.70
N GLY A 747 13.46 -4.74 -41.68
CA GLY A 747 13.98 -6.12 -41.79
C GLY A 747 13.47 -7.17 -40.81
N ALA A 748 12.38 -6.91 -40.06
CA ALA A 748 11.71 -7.93 -39.26
C ALA A 748 10.32 -8.27 -39.81
N THR A 749 10.03 -9.56 -39.97
CA THR A 749 8.70 -10.09 -40.34
C THR A 749 7.88 -10.28 -39.07
N VAL A 750 6.83 -9.49 -38.87
CA VAL A 750 5.85 -9.69 -37.79
C VAL A 750 4.62 -10.36 -38.39
N GLN A 751 4.33 -11.59 -37.98
CA GLN A 751 3.02 -12.21 -38.18
C GLN A 751 2.14 -11.84 -37.00
N SER A 752 0.97 -11.26 -37.29
CA SER A 752 -0.17 -11.05 -36.39
C SER A 752 0.10 -10.22 -35.12
N GLY A 753 -0.31 -8.95 -35.13
CA GLY A 753 -0.40 -8.13 -33.92
C GLY A 753 -1.11 -6.80 -34.21
N VAL A 754 -2.27 -6.61 -33.60
CA VAL A 754 -3.06 -5.38 -33.63
C VAL A 754 -2.29 -4.28 -32.90
N VAL A 755 -2.11 -3.10 -33.52
CA VAL A 755 -1.63 -1.90 -32.83
C VAL A 755 -2.85 -1.07 -32.46
N ARG A 756 -3.27 -1.10 -31.19
CA ARG A 756 -4.31 -0.21 -30.64
C ARG A 756 -3.69 1.16 -30.31
N ILE A 757 -4.34 2.24 -30.74
CA ILE A 757 -4.08 3.61 -30.27
C ILE A 757 -5.39 4.10 -29.65
N THR A 758 -5.42 4.22 -28.32
CA THR A 758 -6.56 4.74 -27.55
C THR A 758 -6.51 6.27 -27.45
N PRO A 759 -7.65 6.99 -27.53
CA PRO A 759 -7.75 8.40 -27.17
C PRO A 759 -7.89 8.54 -25.64
N PHE A 760 -7.19 9.52 -25.04
CA PHE A 760 -7.24 9.79 -23.59
C PHE A 760 -8.42 10.69 -23.22
N ALA A 761 -9.15 10.32 -22.17
CA ALA A 761 -10.20 11.13 -21.55
C ALA A 761 -9.65 12.42 -20.92
N ALA A 762 -10.46 13.48 -20.95
CA ALA A 762 -10.16 14.75 -20.30
C ALA A 762 -9.98 14.52 -18.79
N ASN A 763 -8.90 15.10 -18.24
CA ASN A 763 -8.55 15.26 -16.81
C ASN A 763 -7.41 14.38 -16.26
N SER A 764 -6.71 13.59 -17.06
CA SER A 764 -5.51 12.87 -16.60
C SER A 764 -4.21 13.69 -16.81
N GLU A 765 -3.41 13.84 -15.75
CA GLU A 765 -2.03 14.32 -15.87
C GLU A 765 -1.18 13.25 -16.57
N ALA A 766 -0.72 13.53 -17.80
CA ALA A 766 0.17 12.62 -18.51
C ALA A 766 1.59 12.63 -17.90
N SER A 767 2.01 11.53 -17.27
CA SER A 767 3.43 11.18 -17.18
C SER A 767 3.86 10.52 -18.49
N LEU A 768 4.72 11.21 -19.24
CA LEU A 768 5.44 10.60 -20.36
C LEU A 768 6.27 9.40 -19.85
N VAL A 769 6.15 8.27 -20.56
CA VAL A 769 7.00 7.08 -20.41
C VAL A 769 8.45 7.49 -20.20
N ARG A 770 9.00 7.15 -19.02
CA ARG A 770 10.43 7.29 -18.68
C ARG A 770 11.26 6.33 -19.52
N GLN A 771 11.76 6.77 -20.68
CA GLN A 771 12.95 6.15 -21.27
C GLN A 771 14.21 6.92 -20.88
N PRO A 772 15.24 6.28 -20.30
CA PRO A 772 16.48 6.96 -19.96
C PRO A 772 17.27 7.29 -21.23
N PHE A 773 17.34 8.57 -21.59
CA PHE A 773 18.31 9.05 -22.58
C PHE A 773 19.68 9.22 -21.93
N SER A 774 20.71 8.68 -22.60
CA SER A 774 22.12 8.82 -22.22
C SER A 774 22.54 10.29 -22.28
N THR A 775 23.18 10.80 -21.23
CA THR A 775 23.65 12.19 -21.13
C THR A 775 25.07 12.33 -21.68
N ARG A 776 25.21 12.68 -22.98
CA ARG A 776 26.47 13.24 -23.48
C ARG A 776 26.28 14.70 -23.95
N PRO A 777 27.29 15.59 -23.80
CA PRO A 777 27.18 17.02 -24.08
C PRO A 777 27.02 17.40 -25.57
N THR A 778 26.80 16.42 -26.45
CA THR A 778 26.72 16.60 -27.91
C THR A 778 25.34 16.31 -28.48
N ASP A 779 24.37 15.93 -27.64
CA ASP A 779 23.12 15.39 -28.13
C ASP A 779 22.19 16.50 -28.64
N ARG A 780 21.76 16.34 -29.89
CA ARG A 780 20.76 17.19 -30.53
C ARG A 780 19.40 16.56 -30.30
N PHE A 781 18.48 17.28 -29.68
CA PHE A 781 17.09 16.84 -29.68
C PHE A 781 16.38 17.39 -30.93
N ARG A 782 15.57 16.52 -31.55
CA ARG A 782 14.83 16.81 -32.77
C ARG A 782 13.37 16.48 -32.52
N VAL A 783 12.50 17.45 -32.80
CA VAL A 783 11.05 17.24 -32.80
C VAL A 783 10.53 17.52 -34.20
N ALA A 784 9.76 16.58 -34.75
CA ALA A 784 9.19 16.67 -36.08
C ALA A 784 7.66 16.58 -35.99
N PHE A 785 6.97 17.43 -36.73
CA PHE A 785 5.52 17.46 -36.83
C PHE A 785 5.09 17.36 -38.30
N ASP A 786 4.16 16.48 -38.60
CA ASP A 786 3.53 16.37 -39.93
C ASP A 786 2.13 16.99 -39.88
N PHE A 787 1.79 17.82 -40.87
CA PHE A 787 0.46 18.48 -40.95
C PHE A 787 -0.02 18.63 -42.40
N ARG A 788 -1.34 18.72 -42.58
CA ARG A 788 -2.03 18.96 -43.87
C ARG A 788 -2.92 20.19 -43.73
N ILE A 789 -2.87 21.10 -44.71
CA ILE A 789 -3.74 22.29 -44.78
C ILE A 789 -4.81 22.01 -45.83
N ALA A 790 -6.09 22.08 -45.45
CA ALA A 790 -7.22 21.95 -46.36
C ALA A 790 -8.07 23.23 -46.35
N GLY A 791 -8.28 23.84 -47.52
CA GLY A 791 -9.25 24.93 -47.72
C GLY A 791 -8.66 26.34 -47.83
N THR A 792 -9.36 27.19 -48.61
CA THR A 792 -8.94 28.53 -49.03
C THR A 792 -9.48 29.67 -48.13
N GLN A 793 -9.92 29.41 -46.89
CA GLN A 793 -10.51 30.45 -46.04
C GLN A 793 -9.58 30.88 -44.90
N ASN A 794 -9.31 32.18 -44.85
CA ASN A 794 -8.48 32.91 -43.88
C ASN A 794 -9.03 32.82 -42.44
N ARG A 795 -8.96 31.66 -41.76
CA ARG A 795 -9.29 31.54 -40.34
C ARG A 795 -8.31 30.58 -39.65
N GLY A 796 -7.67 31.08 -38.58
CA GLY A 796 -6.48 30.50 -37.95
C GLY A 796 -6.70 29.11 -37.34
N ILE A 797 -5.67 28.27 -37.43
CA ILE A 797 -5.62 26.93 -36.85
C ILE A 797 -4.86 27.01 -35.52
N GLY A 798 -5.37 26.28 -34.51
CA GLY A 798 -5.07 26.42 -33.07
C GLY A 798 -3.62 26.19 -32.63
N LEU A 799 -3.39 26.59 -31.38
CA LEU A 799 -2.11 26.53 -30.64
C LEU A 799 -1.82 25.07 -30.20
N PHE A 800 -0.68 24.51 -30.59
CA PHE A 800 -0.20 23.24 -30.02
C PHE A 800 0.90 23.54 -29.00
N ALA A 801 0.67 23.22 -27.73
CA ALA A 801 1.62 23.41 -26.63
C ALA A 801 2.19 22.06 -26.19
N VAL A 802 3.51 21.98 -26.01
CA VAL A 802 4.18 20.84 -25.39
C VAL A 802 4.74 21.30 -24.05
N ASN A 803 4.35 20.65 -22.96
CA ASN A 803 5.00 20.84 -21.66
C ASN A 803 6.34 20.09 -21.67
N ALA A 804 7.44 20.82 -21.53
CA ALA A 804 8.74 20.20 -21.31
C ALA A 804 8.85 19.79 -19.83
N ALA A 805 8.96 18.49 -19.56
CA ALA A 805 9.16 17.96 -18.22
C ALA A 805 10.45 18.50 -17.58
N GLN A 806 10.40 18.82 -16.28
CA GLN A 806 11.56 19.21 -15.48
C GLN A 806 12.63 18.10 -15.51
N TYR A 807 13.83 18.43 -16.00
CA TYR A 807 15.04 17.66 -15.73
C TYR A 807 15.89 18.45 -14.73
N SER A 808 15.87 18.05 -13.45
CA SER A 808 16.88 18.47 -12.48
C SER A 808 17.91 17.34 -12.33
N ALA A 809 19.06 17.48 -12.99
CA ALA A 809 20.22 16.67 -12.69
C ALA A 809 21.02 17.40 -11.60
N ASN A 810 20.81 17.03 -10.33
CA ASN A 810 21.65 17.51 -9.23
C ASN A 810 22.89 16.61 -9.10
N TYR A 811 23.90 16.86 -9.95
CA TYR A 811 25.30 16.60 -9.62
C TYR A 811 26.00 17.95 -9.44
N PRO A 812 26.85 18.12 -8.41
CA PRO A 812 27.55 19.38 -8.18
C PRO A 812 28.69 19.55 -9.19
N TRP A 813 28.99 20.81 -9.53
CA TRP A 813 30.14 21.33 -10.29
C TRP A 813 29.96 21.52 -11.82
N ASP A 814 29.22 22.53 -12.24
CA ASP A 814 29.77 23.78 -12.80
C ASP A 814 28.69 24.86 -12.95
N GLU A 815 29.14 26.11 -12.94
CA GLU A 815 28.33 27.32 -12.88
C GLU A 815 27.95 27.76 -14.31
N ASN A 816 26.65 28.01 -14.56
CA ASN A 816 26.05 28.74 -15.71
C ASN A 816 25.36 27.99 -16.88
N GLY A 817 24.84 26.77 -16.69
CA GLY A 817 23.89 26.17 -17.66
C GLY A 817 22.44 26.67 -17.45
N PRO A 818 21.71 27.18 -18.47
CA PRO A 818 20.32 27.59 -18.27
C PRO A 818 19.39 26.36 -18.12
N THR A 819 18.78 26.21 -16.95
CA THR A 819 17.62 25.34 -16.74
C THR A 819 16.38 26.00 -17.34
N PHE A 820 15.68 25.30 -18.26
CA PHE A 820 14.42 25.77 -18.83
C PHE A 820 13.25 25.04 -18.16
N SER A 821 12.35 25.79 -17.52
CA SER A 821 11.01 25.32 -17.18
C SER A 821 10.02 26.24 -17.89
N GLY A 822 9.33 25.73 -18.91
CA GLY A 822 8.43 26.56 -19.70
C GLY A 822 7.64 25.80 -20.76
N THR A 823 6.52 26.39 -21.19
CA THR A 823 5.65 25.83 -22.24
C THR A 823 6.13 26.33 -23.60
N MET A 824 6.36 25.41 -24.55
CA MET A 824 6.71 25.75 -25.93
C MET A 824 5.56 25.41 -26.86
N GLY A 825 5.16 26.36 -27.71
CA GLY A 825 4.14 26.14 -28.73
C GLY A 825 4.49 26.78 -30.07
N VAL A 826 3.92 26.25 -31.15
CA VAL A 826 3.99 26.85 -32.48
C VAL A 826 2.57 27.16 -32.95
N LYS A 827 2.35 28.41 -33.33
CA LYS A 827 1.08 28.90 -33.90
C LYS A 827 1.27 29.18 -35.39
N PHE A 828 0.35 28.71 -36.23
CA PHE A 828 0.31 29.11 -37.64
C PHE A 828 -0.82 30.11 -37.86
N ASP A 829 -0.51 31.22 -38.52
CA ASP A 829 -1.47 32.27 -38.80
C ASP A 829 -1.35 32.77 -40.24
N ASN A 830 -2.38 33.47 -40.70
CA ASN A 830 -2.41 34.14 -41.99
C ASN A 830 -2.94 35.57 -41.80
N ASP A 831 -2.10 36.57 -42.06
CA ASP A 831 -2.44 37.99 -41.92
C ASP A 831 -3.09 38.59 -43.18
N GLY A 832 -3.42 37.75 -44.17
CA GLY A 832 -3.98 38.17 -45.45
C GLY A 832 -2.93 38.56 -46.50
N ALA A 833 -1.64 38.66 -46.15
CA ALA A 833 -0.53 38.81 -47.10
C ALA A 833 0.21 37.48 -47.37
N GLY A 834 0.02 36.48 -46.51
CA GLY A 834 0.58 35.13 -46.63
C GLY A 834 0.55 34.38 -45.29
N TRP A 835 0.93 33.11 -45.31
CA TRP A 835 1.05 32.30 -44.10
C TRP A 835 2.36 32.59 -43.35
N TYR A 836 2.32 32.57 -42.03
CA TYR A 836 3.50 32.62 -41.18
C TYR A 836 3.35 31.69 -39.96
N ALA A 837 4.49 31.33 -39.37
CA ALA A 837 4.55 30.59 -38.11
C ALA A 837 5.11 31.48 -36.99
N GLN A 838 4.49 31.41 -35.81
CA GLN A 838 4.93 32.06 -34.58
C GLN A 838 5.35 31.01 -33.56
N ILE A 839 6.55 31.15 -33.01
CA ILE A 839 7.05 30.28 -31.94
C ILE A 839 6.87 31.02 -30.62
N ILE A 840 6.16 30.39 -29.68
CA ILE A 840 5.79 30.95 -28.39
C ILE A 840 6.50 30.15 -27.30
N LEU A 841 7.22 30.87 -26.44
CA LEU A 841 7.84 30.34 -25.22
C LEU A 841 7.31 31.14 -24.04
N ASP A 842 6.74 30.47 -23.04
CA ASP A 842 6.23 31.09 -21.81
C ASP A 842 5.35 32.31 -22.07
N LEU A 843 4.39 32.13 -22.99
CA LEU A 843 3.42 33.14 -23.44
C LEU A 843 4.00 34.34 -24.21
N ASN A 844 5.30 34.37 -24.47
CA ASN A 844 5.93 35.37 -25.35
C ASN A 844 6.22 34.80 -26.74
N THR A 845 5.85 35.52 -27.79
CA THR A 845 6.26 35.17 -29.16
C THR A 845 7.73 35.54 -29.34
N VAL A 846 8.58 34.54 -29.53
CA VAL A 846 10.04 34.74 -29.63
C VAL A 846 10.50 34.86 -31.08
N ALA A 847 9.78 34.25 -32.02
CA ALA A 847 10.10 34.35 -33.45
C ALA A 847 8.86 34.28 -34.33
N ARG A 848 8.80 35.17 -35.33
CA ARG A 848 7.91 35.08 -36.48
C ARG A 848 8.74 34.63 -37.69
N VAL A 849 8.27 33.60 -38.37
CA VAL A 849 8.89 33.08 -39.59
C VAL A 849 7.86 33.19 -40.71
N ASP A 850 8.08 34.14 -41.61
CA ASP A 850 7.23 34.31 -42.79
C ASP A 850 7.48 33.16 -43.78
N ILE A 851 6.41 32.49 -44.20
CA ILE A 851 6.47 31.40 -45.18
C ILE A 851 6.36 32.04 -46.56
N PRO A 852 7.41 32.00 -47.40
CA PRO A 852 7.41 32.75 -48.65
C PRO A 852 6.26 32.32 -49.57
N ALA A 853 5.50 33.29 -50.09
CA ALA A 853 4.40 33.07 -51.05
C ALA A 853 4.87 32.49 -52.41
N ALA A 854 6.18 32.33 -52.62
CA ALA A 854 6.79 31.87 -53.86
C ALA A 854 6.70 30.34 -54.10
N VAL A 855 5.76 29.65 -53.47
CA VAL A 855 5.36 28.29 -53.84
C VAL A 855 3.98 28.39 -54.47
N GLY A 856 3.96 28.81 -55.74
CA GLY A 856 2.73 29.14 -56.47
C GLY A 856 1.70 28.00 -56.49
N ASN A 857 0.42 28.37 -56.38
CA ASN A 857 -0.78 27.51 -56.49
C ASN A 857 -0.50 26.00 -56.43
N LEU A 858 -0.20 25.50 -55.24
CA LEU A 858 -0.16 24.07 -54.97
C LEU A 858 -1.57 23.64 -54.57
N ALA A 859 -2.11 22.63 -55.24
CA ALA A 859 -3.40 22.02 -54.92
C ALA A 859 -3.45 21.61 -53.43
N ASP A 860 -4.48 21.99 -52.68
CA ASP A 860 -5.63 21.12 -52.34
C ASP A 860 -5.30 19.78 -51.69
N ASP A 861 -4.04 19.46 -51.34
CA ASP A 861 -3.69 18.18 -50.73
C ASP A 861 -2.26 17.94 -50.22
N THR A 862 -1.42 18.97 -50.07
CA THR A 862 0.01 18.70 -49.77
C THR A 862 0.38 18.62 -48.29
N TRP A 863 0.96 17.49 -47.87
CA TRP A 863 1.57 17.31 -46.56
C TRP A 863 2.84 18.17 -46.38
N ARG A 864 3.08 18.59 -45.14
CA ARG A 864 4.22 19.41 -44.72
C ARG A 864 4.82 18.83 -43.43
N ARG A 865 6.15 18.82 -43.35
CA ARG A 865 6.91 18.48 -42.14
C ARG A 865 7.65 19.69 -41.62
N ALA A 866 7.43 20.07 -40.37
CA ALA A 866 8.26 21.04 -39.67
C ALA A 866 9.15 20.30 -38.67
N GLU A 867 10.46 20.49 -38.77
CA GLU A 867 11.45 19.97 -37.84
C GLU A 867 12.11 21.12 -37.08
N VAL A 868 12.08 21.02 -35.75
CA VAL A 868 12.80 21.90 -34.86
C VAL A 868 14.00 21.14 -34.30
N ILE A 869 15.19 21.70 -34.48
CA ILE A 869 16.45 21.10 -34.04
C ILE A 869 17.12 22.08 -33.09
N TYR A 870 17.38 21.63 -31.87
CA TYR A 870 18.16 22.39 -30.89
C TYR A 870 19.56 21.82 -30.77
N GLY A 871 20.55 22.70 -30.66
CA GLY A 871 21.93 22.31 -30.45
C GLY A 871 22.79 23.47 -29.95
N PRO A 872 24.08 23.23 -29.68
CA PRO A 872 24.98 24.19 -29.03
C PRO A 872 25.16 25.52 -29.78
N ALA A 873 24.77 25.58 -31.06
CA ALA A 873 24.89 26.76 -31.92
C ALA A 873 23.56 27.52 -32.12
N GLY A 874 22.52 27.22 -31.33
CA GLY A 874 21.20 27.84 -31.39
C GLY A 874 20.12 26.97 -32.04
N MET A 875 18.88 27.48 -32.03
CA MET A 875 17.69 26.81 -32.55
C MET A 875 17.61 26.94 -34.08
N THR A 876 17.32 25.83 -34.75
CA THR A 876 17.11 25.78 -36.21
C THR A 876 15.75 25.18 -36.53
N VAL A 877 14.98 25.83 -37.41
CA VAL A 877 13.70 25.33 -37.89
C VAL A 877 13.81 25.02 -39.39
N LYS A 878 13.39 23.81 -39.77
CA LYS A 878 13.38 23.33 -41.14
C LYS A 878 11.96 22.92 -41.52
N ILE A 879 11.46 23.45 -42.63
CA ILE A 879 10.15 23.07 -43.18
C ILE A 879 10.38 22.34 -44.49
N THR A 880 9.72 21.20 -44.67
CA THR A 880 9.83 20.35 -45.86
C THR A 880 8.44 20.08 -46.44
N THR A 881 8.34 20.07 -47.77
CA THR A 881 7.11 19.74 -48.51
C THR A 881 7.21 18.33 -49.09
N ASN A 882 6.07 17.74 -49.51
CA ASN A 882 5.86 16.34 -49.97
C ASN A 882 7.09 15.62 -50.60
N PRO A 883 7.29 14.30 -50.42
CA PRO A 883 8.45 13.59 -50.94
C PRO A 883 8.50 13.65 -52.48
N GLY A 884 9.41 14.45 -53.04
CA GLY A 884 9.62 14.55 -54.49
C GLY A 884 10.02 15.93 -55.04
N GLN A 885 9.98 17.01 -54.24
CA GLN A 885 10.48 18.34 -54.62
C GLN A 885 11.24 18.98 -53.44
N PRO A 886 12.55 19.26 -53.54
CA PRO A 886 13.31 19.79 -52.41
C PRO A 886 13.24 21.32 -52.36
N THR A 887 12.33 21.86 -51.57
CA THR A 887 12.45 23.22 -51.01
C THR A 887 12.55 23.11 -49.49
N ALA A 888 13.77 22.96 -49.00
CA ALA A 888 14.08 23.07 -47.59
C ALA A 888 14.53 24.50 -47.30
N THR A 889 13.71 25.28 -46.59
CA THR A 889 14.14 26.58 -46.06
C THR A 889 14.55 26.39 -44.60
N THR A 890 15.77 26.79 -44.27
CA THR A 890 16.33 26.68 -42.91
C THR A 890 16.47 28.07 -42.33
N TYR A 891 15.83 28.32 -41.18
CA TYR A 891 15.92 29.58 -40.47
C TYR A 891 16.72 29.38 -39.18
N ARG A 892 17.71 30.26 -38.95
CA ARG A 892 18.59 30.22 -37.77
C ARG A 892 18.29 31.44 -36.91
N LEU A 893 17.80 31.22 -35.70
CA LEU A 893 17.47 32.30 -34.77
C LEU A 893 18.68 32.56 -33.87
N PHE A 894 19.27 33.76 -33.96
CA PHE A 894 20.29 34.23 -33.02
C PHE A 894 19.70 35.37 -32.18
N GLY A 895 19.60 35.17 -30.87
CA GLY A 895 19.11 36.19 -29.95
C GLY A 895 19.85 36.15 -28.62
N ASN A 896 20.90 36.96 -28.50
CA ASN A 896 21.49 37.37 -27.22
C ASN A 896 20.51 38.29 -26.49
N GLN A 897 19.72 37.81 -25.51
CA GLN A 897 19.19 38.61 -24.41
C GLN A 897 18.93 37.71 -23.18
N PRO A 898 19.37 38.10 -21.96
CA PRO A 898 19.13 37.32 -20.75
C PRO A 898 17.69 37.56 -20.24
N ILE A 899 16.92 36.49 -20.07
CA ILE A 899 15.58 36.54 -19.46
C ILE A 899 15.74 36.27 -17.96
N ASN A 900 15.50 37.28 -17.12
CA ASN A 900 15.49 37.14 -15.67
C ASN A 900 14.14 36.56 -15.20
N TYR A 901 14.15 35.52 -14.37
CA TYR A 901 12.93 34.98 -13.75
C TYR A 901 12.76 35.45 -12.29
N THR A 902 11.55 35.91 -11.96
CA THR A 902 10.94 35.82 -10.62
C THR A 902 9.88 34.71 -10.67
N PRO A 903 9.75 33.83 -9.66
CA PRO A 903 8.75 32.77 -9.70
C PRO A 903 7.35 33.37 -9.47
N TYR A 904 6.48 33.28 -10.47
CA TYR A 904 5.04 33.48 -10.34
C TYR A 904 4.32 32.20 -10.76
N VAL A 905 3.36 31.76 -9.95
CA VAL A 905 2.43 30.69 -10.29
C VAL A 905 1.40 31.26 -11.27
N ALA A 906 1.36 30.76 -12.51
CA ALA A 906 0.32 31.12 -13.46
C ALA A 906 -0.85 30.13 -13.36
N ARG A 907 -2.04 30.63 -13.03
CA ARG A 907 -3.31 29.92 -13.23
C ARG A 907 -3.73 30.09 -14.69
N ILE A 908 -4.10 29.00 -15.37
CA ILE A 908 -4.75 29.07 -16.68
C ILE A 908 -6.27 29.12 -16.44
N GLY A 909 -6.91 30.21 -16.83
CA GLY A 909 -8.36 30.32 -16.94
C GLY A 909 -8.73 30.52 -18.41
N LEU A 910 -9.62 29.68 -18.95
CA LEU A 910 -10.23 29.87 -20.26
C LEU A 910 -11.25 31.02 -20.16
N GLY A 911 -10.94 32.18 -20.72
CA GLY A 911 -11.83 33.34 -20.73
C GLY A 911 -12.50 33.54 -22.09
N ALA A 912 -13.82 33.39 -22.16
CA ALA A 912 -14.61 33.82 -23.32
C ALA A 912 -14.89 35.34 -23.25
N ARG A 913 -14.72 36.07 -24.36
CA ARG A 913 -15.28 37.41 -24.57
C ARG A 913 -16.43 37.32 -25.56
N SER A 914 -17.59 37.87 -25.19
CA SER A 914 -18.72 38.05 -26.09
C SER A 914 -18.55 39.30 -26.96
N ASP A 915 -18.94 39.22 -28.23
CA ASP A 915 -19.16 40.38 -29.09
C ASP A 915 -20.60 40.43 -29.63
N ALA A 916 -20.95 41.61 -30.16
CA ALA A 916 -22.22 42.30 -29.91
C ALA A 916 -23.38 41.98 -30.87
N THR A 917 -23.54 40.74 -31.37
CA THR A 917 -24.64 40.40 -32.30
C THR A 917 -25.45 39.15 -31.99
N GLY A 918 -25.40 38.64 -30.75
CA GLY A 918 -26.44 37.73 -30.24
C GLY A 918 -26.63 36.43 -31.03
N SER A 919 -25.55 35.77 -31.44
CA SER A 919 -25.57 34.41 -31.99
C SER A 919 -24.69 33.51 -31.11
N ALA A 920 -25.25 32.40 -30.64
CA ALA A 920 -24.56 31.42 -29.80
C ALA A 920 -23.34 30.85 -30.54
N VAL A 921 -22.17 30.96 -29.92
CA VAL A 921 -20.98 30.21 -30.33
C VAL A 921 -21.11 28.82 -29.70
N HIS A 922 -21.45 27.82 -30.51
CA HIS A 922 -21.23 26.43 -30.14
C HIS A 922 -19.71 26.21 -30.09
N LEU A 923 -19.18 25.99 -28.88
CA LEU A 923 -17.87 25.41 -28.70
C LEU A 923 -17.97 23.95 -29.18
N ILE A 924 -17.30 23.65 -30.29
CA ILE A 924 -17.11 22.27 -30.76
C ILE A 924 -15.91 21.75 -29.98
N ASP A 925 -16.15 21.01 -28.91
CA ASP A 925 -15.22 19.98 -28.45
C ASP A 925 -15.19 18.89 -29.53
N ASN A 926 -14.01 18.35 -29.81
CA ASN A 926 -13.72 17.35 -30.85
C ASN A 926 -13.76 17.84 -32.30
N ALA A 927 -12.59 18.13 -32.87
CA ALA A 927 -12.43 18.25 -34.31
C ALA A 927 -12.22 16.85 -34.94
N SER A 928 -13.27 16.27 -35.52
CA SER A 928 -13.20 15.17 -36.48
C SER A 928 -13.53 15.68 -37.89
N ILE A 929 -12.79 15.23 -38.90
CA ILE A 929 -12.95 15.60 -40.32
C ILE A 929 -13.99 14.67 -40.96
N TYR A 930 -15.00 15.23 -41.65
CA TYR A 930 -15.93 14.47 -42.51
C TYR A 930 -15.49 14.51 -43.99
N VAL A 931 -15.61 13.39 -44.71
CA VAL A 931 -15.58 13.33 -46.18
C VAL A 931 -16.82 12.56 -46.66
N PHE A 932 -17.63 13.18 -47.54
CA PHE A 932 -18.78 12.55 -48.20
C PHE A 932 -18.43 12.12 -49.63
N GLY A 933 -19.01 11.00 -50.08
CA GLY A 933 -19.08 10.57 -51.48
C GLY A 933 -20.43 9.88 -51.78
N PRO A 934 -20.99 9.94 -53.01
CA PRO A 934 -22.40 9.64 -53.29
C PRO A 934 -22.67 8.23 -53.86
N ASN A 935 -23.81 7.65 -53.46
CA ASN A 935 -24.62 6.57 -54.08
C ASN A 935 -24.10 5.11 -54.11
N ASP A 936 -24.75 4.23 -53.35
CA ASP A 936 -25.61 3.07 -53.72
C ASP A 936 -25.71 2.14 -52.49
N LEU A 937 -26.86 2.05 -51.82
CA LEU A 937 -27.97 1.09 -52.01
C LEU A 937 -27.67 -0.36 -51.55
N ASP A 938 -28.45 -0.75 -50.53
CA ASP A 938 -28.74 -2.08 -49.97
C ASP A 938 -27.76 -2.74 -48.97
N ASN A 939 -28.29 -2.80 -47.74
CA ASN A 939 -28.48 -3.95 -46.85
C ASN A 939 -27.59 -4.14 -45.60
N ASP A 940 -28.34 -4.31 -44.50
CA ASP A 940 -28.02 -4.83 -43.16
C ASP A 940 -27.27 -3.89 -42.20
N TYR A 941 -28.05 -3.06 -41.49
CA TYR A 941 -27.69 -2.46 -40.20
C TYR A 941 -28.29 -3.32 -39.09
N VAL A 942 -27.44 -3.80 -38.17
CA VAL A 942 -27.82 -4.17 -36.81
C VAL A 942 -27.10 -3.16 -35.89
N PRO A 943 -27.80 -2.26 -35.18
CA PRO A 943 -27.17 -1.42 -34.17
C PRO A 943 -27.07 -2.17 -32.84
N LEU A 944 -25.90 -2.09 -32.20
CA LEU A 944 -25.69 -2.47 -30.80
C LEU A 944 -26.01 -1.26 -29.91
N SER A 945 -27.12 -1.32 -29.18
CA SER A 945 -27.33 -0.58 -27.94
C SER A 945 -28.00 -1.51 -26.92
N CYS A 946 -27.50 -1.56 -25.69
CA CYS A 946 -28.22 -2.09 -24.53
C CYS A 946 -29.37 -1.16 -24.12
N GLU A 947 -30.10 -0.62 -25.11
CA GLU A 947 -31.34 0.08 -24.85
C GLU A 947 -32.46 -0.95 -24.95
N CYS A 948 -33.37 -0.94 -23.97
CA CYS A 948 -34.64 -1.60 -24.12
C CYS A 948 -35.32 -1.10 -25.41
N ASN A 949 -36.18 -1.92 -26.00
CA ASN A 949 -37.05 -1.50 -27.09
C ASN A 949 -37.85 -0.25 -26.69
N ASP A 950 -38.31 0.52 -27.69
CA ASP A 950 -39.08 1.71 -27.38
C ASP A 950 -40.37 1.30 -26.66
N ILE A 951 -40.71 2.09 -25.68
CA ILE A 951 -41.91 1.89 -24.90
C ILE A 951 -43.16 2.30 -25.70
N ASP A 952 -43.01 3.08 -26.78
CA ASP A 952 -43.93 3.13 -27.92
C ASP A 952 -43.91 1.78 -28.69
N PHE A 953 -44.38 0.72 -28.02
CA PHE A 953 -44.18 -0.66 -28.49
C PHE A 953 -44.79 -0.93 -29.87
N ASN A 954 -45.80 -0.18 -30.29
CA ASN A 954 -46.43 -0.32 -31.62
C ASN A 954 -45.97 0.74 -32.64
N ASN A 955 -44.97 1.56 -32.29
CA ASN A 955 -44.35 2.59 -33.12
C ASN A 955 -45.33 3.56 -33.76
N ASN A 956 -46.40 3.94 -33.03
CA ASN A 956 -47.44 4.82 -33.57
C ASN A 956 -47.21 6.32 -33.26
N GLU A 957 -46.06 6.63 -32.63
CA GLU A 957 -45.63 7.95 -32.15
C GLU A 957 -46.50 8.52 -31.01
N VAL A 958 -47.31 7.70 -30.34
CA VAL A 958 -48.19 8.08 -29.22
C VAL A 958 -47.80 7.32 -27.96
N PHE A 959 -46.95 7.93 -27.14
CA PHE A 959 -46.49 7.33 -25.90
C PHE A 959 -46.54 8.31 -24.70
N PRO A 960 -46.88 7.85 -23.48
CA PRO A 960 -47.44 6.52 -23.12
C PRO A 960 -48.95 6.39 -23.39
N GLU A 961 -49.38 5.26 -23.95
CA GLU A 961 -50.80 4.88 -23.98
C GLU A 961 -51.10 3.42 -23.59
N ASP A 962 -52.36 3.15 -23.25
CA ASP A 962 -52.81 1.80 -22.87
C ASP A 962 -52.65 0.79 -24.03
N GLN A 963 -52.59 1.28 -25.27
CA GLN A 963 -52.50 0.46 -26.48
C GLN A 963 -51.11 -0.20 -26.61
N ASP A 964 -50.03 0.46 -26.20
CA ASP A 964 -48.66 -0.10 -26.19
C ASP A 964 -48.56 -1.31 -25.25
N VAL A 965 -49.17 -1.19 -24.08
CA VAL A 965 -49.25 -2.28 -23.10
C VAL A 965 -50.10 -3.44 -23.61
N ILE A 966 -51.22 -3.14 -24.27
CA ILE A 966 -52.11 -4.16 -24.86
C ILE A 966 -51.38 -4.90 -25.99
N ASP A 967 -50.65 -4.18 -26.84
CA ASP A 967 -49.93 -4.74 -27.98
C ASP A 967 -48.73 -5.57 -27.51
N PHE A 968 -47.98 -5.12 -26.48
CA PHE A 968 -46.92 -5.89 -25.82
C PHE A 968 -47.43 -7.26 -25.33
N PHE A 969 -48.51 -7.28 -24.54
CA PHE A 969 -49.07 -8.55 -24.06
C PHE A 969 -49.71 -9.41 -25.16
N SER A 970 -50.20 -8.78 -26.22
CA SER A 970 -50.75 -9.50 -27.37
C SER A 970 -49.64 -10.22 -28.14
N VAL A 971 -48.50 -9.56 -28.37
CA VAL A 971 -47.30 -10.16 -28.99
C VAL A 971 -46.69 -11.22 -28.06
N LEU A 972 -46.60 -10.96 -26.75
CA LEU A 972 -46.16 -11.95 -25.74
C LEU A 972 -47.02 -13.23 -25.77
N ALA A 973 -48.34 -13.07 -26.00
CA ALA A 973 -49.29 -14.17 -26.13
C ALA A 973 -49.27 -14.84 -27.52
N GLY A 974 -48.40 -14.42 -28.43
CA GLY A 974 -48.19 -15.00 -29.76
C GLY A 974 -49.06 -14.41 -30.87
N ALA A 975 -49.66 -13.23 -30.68
CA ALA A 975 -50.31 -12.50 -31.76
C ALA A 975 -49.26 -11.81 -32.66
N SER A 976 -49.61 -11.60 -33.94
CA SER A 976 -48.74 -10.88 -34.87
C SER A 976 -49.03 -9.37 -34.82
N CYS A 977 -48.00 -8.56 -34.59
CA CYS A 977 -48.05 -7.11 -34.75
C CYS A 977 -46.97 -6.67 -35.76
N PRO A 978 -47.33 -6.17 -36.96
CA PRO A 978 -46.35 -5.84 -37.99
C PRO A 978 -45.52 -4.57 -37.73
N GLU A 979 -46.05 -3.67 -36.90
CA GLU A 979 -45.43 -2.38 -36.58
C GLU A 979 -44.87 -2.35 -35.16
N CYS A 980 -45.02 -3.44 -34.39
CA CYS A 980 -44.50 -3.50 -33.04
C CYS A 980 -43.04 -3.89 -32.99
N ASP A 981 -42.37 -3.41 -31.95
CA ASP A 981 -41.05 -3.88 -31.54
C ASP A 981 -41.09 -5.36 -31.15
N ASP A 982 -39.92 -5.98 -31.11
CA ASP A 982 -39.85 -7.39 -30.75
C ASP A 982 -40.08 -7.60 -29.24
N ILE A 983 -40.38 -8.85 -28.88
CA ILE A 983 -40.77 -9.19 -27.52
C ILE A 983 -39.56 -9.34 -26.57
N ASP A 984 -38.35 -9.33 -27.12
CA ASP A 984 -37.09 -9.32 -26.38
C ASP A 984 -36.81 -7.90 -25.90
N PHE A 985 -37.63 -7.43 -24.96
CA PHE A 985 -37.71 -6.00 -24.66
C PHE A 985 -36.40 -5.45 -24.09
N ASN A 986 -35.61 -6.27 -23.39
CA ASN A 986 -34.29 -5.88 -22.89
C ASN A 986 -33.13 -6.30 -23.82
N ASN A 987 -33.45 -6.78 -25.02
CA ASN A 987 -32.52 -7.11 -26.08
C ASN A 987 -31.40 -8.08 -25.64
N ASN A 988 -31.72 -9.01 -24.72
CA ASN A 988 -30.77 -9.97 -24.16
C ASN A 988 -30.69 -11.30 -24.96
N ASN A 989 -31.41 -11.40 -26.07
CA ASN A 989 -31.55 -12.58 -26.93
C ASN A 989 -32.20 -13.80 -26.24
N VAL A 990 -32.90 -13.60 -25.12
CA VAL A 990 -33.62 -14.63 -24.38
C VAL A 990 -35.08 -14.24 -24.29
N PHE A 991 -35.90 -14.74 -25.22
CA PHE A 991 -37.32 -14.40 -25.24
C PHE A 991 -38.23 -15.58 -25.61
N PRO A 992 -39.47 -15.62 -25.08
CA PRO A 992 -40.00 -14.74 -24.03
C PRO A 992 -39.57 -15.18 -22.61
N GLU A 993 -39.22 -14.23 -21.74
CA GLU A 993 -38.94 -14.47 -20.31
C GLU A 993 -39.56 -13.43 -19.36
N ASP A 994 -39.49 -13.70 -18.05
CA ASP A 994 -40.06 -12.81 -17.03
C ASP A 994 -39.27 -11.48 -16.93
N THR A 995 -38.00 -11.47 -17.35
CA THR A 995 -37.14 -10.27 -17.39
C THR A 995 -37.60 -9.28 -18.45
N ASP A 996 -38.03 -9.73 -19.65
CA ASP A 996 -38.61 -8.87 -20.70
C ASP A 996 -39.80 -8.06 -20.18
N VAL A 997 -40.69 -8.76 -19.45
CA VAL A 997 -41.89 -8.17 -18.85
C VAL A 997 -41.52 -7.19 -17.74
N THR A 998 -40.51 -7.52 -16.94
CA THR A 998 -40.04 -6.68 -15.84
C THR A 998 -39.35 -5.42 -16.37
N ALA A 999 -38.53 -5.54 -17.41
CA ALA A 999 -37.88 -4.43 -18.10
C ALA A 999 -38.91 -3.51 -18.75
N PHE A 1000 -39.92 -4.05 -19.44
CA PHE A 1000 -41.03 -3.26 -20.03
C PHE A 1000 -41.73 -2.39 -18.99
N PHE A 1001 -42.12 -2.96 -17.84
CA PHE A 1001 -42.77 -2.18 -16.79
C PHE A 1001 -41.84 -1.22 -16.05
N SER A 1002 -40.56 -1.55 -15.91
CA SER A 1002 -39.56 -0.65 -15.33
C SER A 1002 -39.41 0.62 -16.19
N VAL A 1003 -39.25 0.45 -17.50
CA VAL A 1003 -39.14 1.56 -18.46
C VAL A 1003 -40.46 2.34 -18.55
N LEU A 1004 -41.62 1.67 -18.57
CA LEU A 1004 -42.93 2.31 -18.55
C LEU A 1004 -43.14 3.20 -17.30
N ALA A 1005 -42.52 2.81 -16.17
CA ALA A 1005 -42.56 3.56 -14.92
C ALA A 1005 -41.51 4.69 -14.84
N GLY A 1006 -40.69 4.88 -15.89
CA GLY A 1006 -39.59 5.85 -15.93
C GLY A 1006 -38.32 5.41 -15.19
N GLY A 1007 -38.20 4.09 -14.91
CA GLY A 1007 -36.99 3.46 -14.38
C GLY A 1007 -36.00 3.02 -15.47
N PRO A 1008 -34.81 2.55 -15.09
CA PRO A 1008 -33.81 2.06 -16.05
C PRO A 1008 -34.24 0.72 -16.69
N CYS A 1009 -33.68 0.42 -17.86
CA CYS A 1009 -33.75 -0.90 -18.49
C CYS A 1009 -32.98 -1.92 -17.64
N LEU A 1010 -33.56 -3.09 -17.37
CA LEU A 1010 -33.07 -4.12 -16.43
C LEU A 1010 -32.57 -5.39 -17.13
#